data_AF-A0A084QXT9-F1
#
_entry.id   AF-A0A084QXT9-F1
#
_cell.length_a   1.000
_cell.length_b   1.000
_cell.length_c   1.000
_cell.angle_alpha   90.00
_cell.angle_beta   90.00
_cell.angle_gamma   90.00
#
_symmetry.space_group_name_H-M   'P 1'
#
loop_
_entity.id
_entity.type
_entity.pdbx_description
1 polymer ?
#
loop_
_entity_poly.entity_id
_entity_poly.type
_entity_poly.pdbx_seq_one_letter_code
_entity_poly.pdbx_strand_id
1 'polypeptide(L)'
;MAATAPALTAEEKEFFRENGYLHLKNCFSREQAQAVTHNVWTRLGMDPHDKTTWTSSRVHMPSHNTFDPAEFAPKAWAAITELCGGEDRISPENREWRDGLIVNLGSPEFEGKELPLRDLDGWHVDGDFFVHYLDSREQGLLVIPLFTDIVENGGGTVICPEAIPRIAKHLHDHPEGVSPRMEPRGHDGFSEDRNVSWYQELVQSCQTFVEATGECGDVYLLHPLMLHSASHNPRRALRIITNPPITLREPFCFNRPDGDYSIVEQTTLRALGKRELADWKIAGPREMIVPERVKIQARIKEEELRRMKEIQPLFVIVLHHFHTFPHSLPLSPPPPSGLPNTVVVDMSRDDDYEVDVPDLDADDSMKAFLPTSFGKKSKEADIAAQIERSRRTTAQTKDLATAERSQKPSKNSDSSDDDSDDSDDSNDEDKYPLSHELVLKTHERTVTSVTVDPAGGRLATASLDCTIKLHDFASMTPTTLRAFKSVDPFMTKPSAANSESHPIHHVQFNPLAGGVVLCIAAHPQARILSRDGEILTEFVKGDMYLRDMHNTKGHISEITTGAWHPADKNLCVTAGTDSTLRIWDINNKRSQKEVVVFKSKAAGSAGRTKMTAVAWGNPAQGGNNILVAAALDGSLVMYSGNGPFSRPAGEIRDAHRPQTWTGGIDISSDGRMVVSRGGDDLIKLWDTRKFNKPLVSVSHPSTSDHYPTSNIRYSPNSTSIITGSATGHVHILNPGNLRSEYSTPITPGSPLITVEWHPKINQIITGSANSETHVLYNPDLSSRGAVEVMSRAPKKRHIDDNPELTMDQTLGLSGDAIITPGASGSRKAGVTLTGRSKDPRRPAIPAQTPFQRNQPDEKQIAENIPLSRMLHEDPREALLKYADKAQSDPVFTKAWSQTQPQTQYADISDEEEEGPDKKKLKK
;
A
#
# COMPACT_ATOMS: atom_id res chain seq x y z
N MET A 1 -33.28 27.79 32.19
CA MET A 1 -32.66 26.46 32.09
C MET A 1 -33.66 25.46 32.66
N ALA A 2 -34.36 24.72 31.80
CA ALA A 2 -35.30 23.71 32.27
C ALA A 2 -34.49 22.56 32.87
N ALA A 3 -34.72 22.25 34.15
CA ALA A 3 -34.12 21.10 34.81
C ALA A 3 -34.60 19.83 34.07
N THR A 4 -33.70 19.21 33.32
CA THR A 4 -33.91 17.89 32.72
C THR A 4 -34.21 16.90 33.83
N ALA A 5 -35.25 16.08 33.67
CA ALA A 5 -35.58 15.04 34.63
C ALA A 5 -34.36 14.12 34.87
N PRO A 6 -34.12 13.66 36.11
CA PRO A 6 -33.01 12.75 36.41
C PRO A 6 -33.14 11.47 35.58
N ALA A 7 -32.04 11.00 35.00
CA ALA A 7 -32.01 9.83 34.14
C ALA A 7 -32.12 8.53 34.97
N LEU A 8 -31.62 8.55 36.21
CA LEU A 8 -31.68 7.46 37.17
C LEU A 8 -32.59 7.80 38.36
N THR A 9 -33.38 6.81 38.78
CA THR A 9 -34.18 6.88 40.00
C THR A 9 -33.30 6.84 41.26
N ALA A 10 -33.83 7.28 42.40
CA ALA A 10 -33.09 7.23 43.66
C ALA A 10 -32.73 5.79 44.08
N GLU A 11 -33.60 4.83 43.78
CA GLU A 11 -33.36 3.40 44.04
C GLU A 11 -32.23 2.85 43.18
N GLU A 12 -32.19 3.17 41.88
CA GLU A 12 -31.08 2.77 41.00
C GLU A 12 -29.74 3.37 41.45
N LYS A 13 -29.73 4.63 41.89
CA LYS A 13 -28.52 5.27 42.41
C LYS A 13 -28.00 4.57 43.66
N GLU A 14 -28.89 4.25 44.59
CA GLU A 14 -28.49 3.55 45.82
C GLU A 14 -28.06 2.10 45.53
N PHE A 15 -28.74 1.42 44.61
CA PHE A 15 -28.34 0.09 44.15
C PHE A 15 -26.93 0.10 43.56
N PHE A 16 -26.59 1.09 42.73
CA PHE A 16 -25.24 1.23 42.19
C PHE A 16 -24.20 1.51 43.30
N ARG A 17 -24.55 2.30 44.33
CA ARG A 17 -23.64 2.55 45.47
C ARG A 17 -23.39 1.32 46.33
N GLU A 18 -24.37 0.41 46.41
CA GLU A 18 -24.26 -0.82 47.19
C GLU A 18 -23.54 -1.92 46.40
N ASN A 19 -23.93 -2.11 45.14
CA ASN A 19 -23.52 -3.26 44.33
C ASN A 19 -22.48 -2.92 43.24
N GLY A 20 -22.27 -1.64 42.93
CA GLY A 20 -21.33 -1.20 41.91
C GLY A 20 -21.73 -1.52 40.47
N TYR A 21 -22.99 -1.86 40.20
CA TYR A 21 -23.49 -2.02 38.83
C TYR A 21 -24.95 -1.59 38.66
N LEU A 22 -25.35 -1.37 37.41
CA LEU A 22 -26.74 -1.13 37.00
C LEU A 22 -27.06 -1.90 35.71
N HIS A 23 -28.26 -2.46 35.64
CA HIS A 23 -28.82 -3.09 34.45
C HIS A 23 -29.93 -2.20 33.89
N LEU A 24 -29.65 -1.52 32.79
CA LEU A 24 -30.58 -0.61 32.13
C LEU A 24 -31.27 -1.32 30.98
N LYS A 25 -32.59 -1.49 31.11
CA LYS A 25 -33.40 -2.16 30.08
C LYS A 25 -33.76 -1.25 28.91
N ASN A 26 -33.80 -1.81 27.71
CA ASN A 26 -34.28 -1.17 26.47
C ASN A 26 -33.59 0.19 26.20
N CYS A 27 -32.27 0.21 26.17
CA CYS A 27 -31.49 1.42 25.90
C CYS A 27 -31.37 1.71 24.40
N PHE A 28 -31.41 0.69 23.54
CA PHE A 28 -31.44 0.78 22.08
C PHE A 28 -32.31 -0.36 21.51
N SER A 29 -32.75 -0.23 20.26
CA SER A 29 -33.67 -1.18 19.62
C SER A 29 -32.94 -2.37 19.01
N ARG A 30 -33.68 -3.46 18.72
CA ARG A 30 -33.14 -4.64 18.03
C ARG A 30 -32.69 -4.32 16.60
N GLU A 31 -33.35 -3.38 15.92
CA GLU A 31 -32.95 -2.92 14.59
C GLU A 31 -31.60 -2.19 14.66
N GLN A 32 -31.40 -1.33 15.66
CA GLN A 32 -30.12 -0.67 15.92
C GLN A 32 -29.01 -1.70 16.21
N ALA A 33 -29.32 -2.74 17.00
CA ALA A 33 -28.40 -3.84 17.28
C ALA A 33 -28.03 -4.64 16.02
N GLN A 34 -29.01 -4.92 15.16
CA GLN A 34 -28.80 -5.62 13.90
C GLN A 34 -27.91 -4.80 12.95
N ALA A 35 -28.08 -3.47 12.91
CA ALA A 35 -27.23 -2.60 12.11
C ALA A 35 -25.75 -2.72 12.49
N VAL A 36 -25.42 -2.90 13.78
CA VAL A 36 -24.03 -3.09 14.25
C VAL A 36 -23.55 -4.53 14.01
N THR A 37 -24.43 -5.53 14.07
CA THR A 37 -24.06 -6.97 14.06
C THR A 37 -24.26 -7.67 12.72
N HIS A 38 -24.85 -7.04 11.70
CA HIS A 38 -25.24 -7.67 10.44
C HIS A 38 -24.10 -8.42 9.70
N ASN A 39 -22.85 -7.98 9.87
CA ASN A 39 -21.68 -8.56 9.21
C ASN A 39 -20.83 -9.45 10.13
N VAL A 40 -21.31 -9.79 11.33
CA VAL A 40 -20.53 -10.52 12.35
C VAL A 40 -20.03 -11.88 11.83
N TRP A 41 -20.90 -12.68 11.22
CA TRP A 41 -20.54 -14.00 10.69
C TRP A 41 -19.58 -13.94 9.52
N THR A 42 -19.77 -12.95 8.63
CA THR A 42 -18.86 -12.64 7.53
C THR A 42 -17.45 -12.30 8.04
N ARG A 43 -17.36 -11.47 9.08
CA ARG A 43 -16.10 -11.09 9.71
C ARG A 43 -15.45 -12.30 10.40
N LEU A 44 -16.22 -13.09 11.14
CA LEU A 44 -15.74 -14.33 11.78
C LEU A 44 -15.29 -15.41 10.76
N GLY A 45 -15.83 -15.38 9.54
CA GLY A 45 -15.58 -16.42 8.53
C GLY A 45 -16.15 -17.77 8.95
N MET A 46 -17.27 -17.76 9.68
CA MET A 46 -17.94 -18.93 10.24
C MET A 46 -19.40 -18.93 9.77
N ASP A 47 -20.03 -20.11 9.71
CA ASP A 47 -21.45 -20.24 9.37
C ASP A 47 -22.31 -20.24 10.65
N PRO A 48 -23.32 -19.36 10.78
CA PRO A 48 -24.25 -19.38 11.91
C PRO A 48 -25.00 -20.70 12.11
N HIS A 49 -25.23 -21.47 11.04
CA HIS A 49 -26.03 -22.70 11.05
C HIS A 49 -25.17 -23.96 11.17
N ASP A 50 -23.85 -23.85 11.01
CA ASP A 50 -22.91 -24.96 11.16
C ASP A 50 -21.90 -24.71 12.29
N LYS A 51 -22.25 -25.20 13.48
CA LYS A 51 -21.43 -25.15 14.70
C LYS A 51 -20.07 -25.84 14.56
N THR A 52 -19.82 -26.66 13.53
CA THR A 52 -18.49 -27.26 13.29
C THR A 52 -17.48 -26.25 12.75
N THR A 53 -17.97 -25.16 12.14
CA THR A 53 -17.13 -24.06 11.64
C THR A 53 -16.67 -23.11 12.75
N TRP A 54 -17.23 -23.22 13.96
CA TRP A 54 -16.94 -22.34 15.09
C TRP A 54 -15.62 -22.75 15.76
N THR A 55 -14.51 -22.36 15.14
CA THR A 55 -13.15 -22.77 15.53
C THR A 55 -12.61 -22.06 16.77
N SER A 56 -13.28 -21.01 17.26
CA SER A 56 -12.86 -20.22 18.42
C SER A 56 -14.03 -20.02 19.38
N SER A 57 -13.80 -20.21 20.68
CA SER A 57 -14.83 -20.05 21.71
C SER A 57 -15.18 -18.59 21.97
N ARG A 58 -14.18 -17.70 21.94
CA ARG A 58 -14.34 -16.25 22.13
C ARG A 58 -13.42 -15.48 21.18
N VAL A 59 -13.96 -14.46 20.52
CA VAL A 59 -13.24 -13.62 19.55
C VAL A 59 -13.45 -12.14 19.89
N HIS A 60 -12.35 -11.41 20.08
CA HIS A 60 -12.36 -9.96 20.22
C HIS A 60 -12.14 -9.33 18.84
N MET A 61 -13.23 -8.94 18.20
CA MET A 61 -13.21 -8.45 16.83
C MET A 61 -12.70 -6.99 16.78
N PRO A 62 -11.86 -6.65 15.80
CA PRO A 62 -11.39 -5.29 15.57
C PRO A 62 -12.52 -4.39 15.06
N SER A 63 -12.51 -3.10 15.43
CA SER A 63 -13.52 -2.15 14.99
C SER A 63 -13.31 -1.63 13.56
N HIS A 64 -14.41 -1.42 12.84
CA HIS A 64 -14.49 -0.82 11.50
C HIS A 64 -15.31 0.47 11.48
N ASN A 65 -16.32 0.60 12.34
CA ASN A 65 -17.24 1.74 12.40
C ASN A 65 -17.32 2.34 13.82
N THR A 66 -17.70 3.61 13.88
CA THR A 66 -17.97 4.38 15.11
C THR A 66 -19.39 4.92 15.08
N PHE A 67 -20.02 5.05 16.25
CA PHE A 67 -21.34 5.64 16.42
C PHE A 67 -21.46 6.38 17.75
N ASP A 68 -22.27 7.44 17.80
CA ASP A 68 -22.46 8.26 19.01
C ASP A 68 -23.43 7.57 19.98
N PRO A 69 -23.02 7.19 21.20
CA PRO A 69 -23.92 6.60 22.19
C PRO A 69 -25.04 7.54 22.65
N ALA A 70 -24.86 8.86 22.58
CA ALA A 70 -25.91 9.81 22.92
C ALA A 70 -27.09 9.76 21.94
N GLU A 71 -26.82 9.42 20.68
CA GLU A 71 -27.83 9.24 19.64
C GLU A 71 -28.30 7.77 19.56
N PHE A 72 -27.38 6.82 19.69
CA PHE A 72 -27.65 5.40 19.55
C PHE A 72 -28.41 4.82 20.76
N ALA A 73 -27.98 5.18 21.98
CA ALA A 73 -28.55 4.69 23.24
C ALA A 73 -28.71 5.85 24.25
N PRO A 74 -29.60 6.83 23.98
CA PRO A 74 -29.71 8.07 24.77
C PRO A 74 -29.98 7.82 26.25
N LYS A 75 -30.75 6.78 26.58
CA LYS A 75 -31.03 6.38 27.97
C LYS A 75 -29.76 5.93 28.71
N ALA A 76 -28.92 5.14 28.05
CA ALA A 76 -27.64 4.70 28.62
C ALA A 76 -26.68 5.88 28.75
N TRP A 77 -26.59 6.75 27.74
CA TRP A 77 -25.73 7.94 27.80
C TRP A 77 -26.11 8.87 28.95
N ALA A 78 -27.41 9.15 29.13
CA ALA A 78 -27.88 9.97 30.22
C ALA A 78 -27.52 9.37 31.60
N ALA A 79 -27.68 8.06 31.78
CA ALA A 79 -27.27 7.37 33.00
C ALA A 79 -25.75 7.41 33.24
N ILE A 80 -24.94 7.24 32.19
CA ILE A 80 -23.47 7.37 32.25
C ILE A 80 -23.08 8.77 32.73
N THR A 81 -23.67 9.81 32.14
CA THR A 81 -23.38 11.21 32.51
C THR A 81 -23.76 11.50 33.95
N GLU A 82 -24.87 10.94 34.44
CA GLU A 82 -25.32 11.12 35.82
C GLU A 82 -24.44 10.38 36.82
N LEU A 83 -24.00 9.14 36.51
CA LEU A 83 -23.07 8.39 37.38
C LEU A 83 -21.70 9.08 37.51
N CYS A 84 -21.20 9.66 36.43
CA CYS A 84 -19.90 10.35 36.39
C CYS A 84 -19.95 11.78 36.93
N GLY A 85 -21.12 12.30 37.31
CA GLY A 85 -21.27 13.63 37.90
C GLY A 85 -21.33 14.78 36.88
N GLY A 86 -21.69 14.49 35.63
CA GLY A 86 -21.86 15.48 34.56
C GLY A 86 -21.17 15.08 33.25
N GLU A 87 -21.74 15.52 32.13
CA GLU A 87 -21.14 15.30 30.80
C GLU A 87 -19.82 16.05 30.64
N ASP A 88 -19.66 17.19 31.30
CA ASP A 88 -18.46 18.01 31.31
C ASP A 88 -17.25 17.28 31.94
N ARG A 89 -17.48 16.30 32.82
CA ARG A 89 -16.43 15.49 33.45
C ARG A 89 -15.96 14.33 32.56
N ILE A 90 -16.75 13.96 31.55
CA ILE A 90 -16.44 12.87 30.61
C ILE A 90 -15.59 13.39 29.45
N SER A 91 -14.62 12.58 29.02
CA SER A 91 -13.78 12.91 27.86
C SER A 91 -14.62 12.89 26.57
N PRO A 92 -14.42 13.84 25.64
CA PRO A 92 -15.21 13.91 24.41
C PRO A 92 -15.02 12.66 23.53
N GLU A 93 -13.92 11.93 23.67
CA GLU A 93 -13.65 10.67 22.96
C GLU A 93 -14.67 9.57 23.27
N ASN A 94 -15.36 9.64 24.42
CA ASN A 94 -16.37 8.63 24.80
C ASN A 94 -17.68 8.76 24.01
N ARG A 95 -17.81 9.79 23.15
CA ARG A 95 -18.86 9.90 22.14
C ARG A 95 -18.63 9.03 20.89
N GLU A 96 -17.59 8.19 20.89
CA GLU A 96 -17.30 7.27 19.77
C GLU A 96 -17.35 5.80 20.23
N TRP A 97 -18.55 5.23 20.40
CA TRP A 97 -18.66 3.78 20.54
C TRP A 97 -18.28 3.10 19.23
N ARG A 98 -17.68 1.91 19.32
CA ARG A 98 -17.10 1.20 18.18
C ARG A 98 -17.72 -0.18 18.02
N ASP A 99 -17.81 -0.65 16.78
CA ASP A 99 -18.23 -2.03 16.46
C ASP A 99 -17.10 -3.08 16.66
N GLY A 100 -16.24 -2.84 17.65
CA GLY A 100 -15.28 -3.82 18.17
C GLY A 100 -16.01 -4.83 19.05
N LEU A 101 -16.62 -5.82 18.40
CA LEU A 101 -17.52 -6.78 19.05
C LEU A 101 -16.74 -7.88 19.79
N ILE A 102 -17.19 -8.25 20.98
CA ILE A 102 -16.71 -9.39 21.73
C ILE A 102 -17.73 -10.50 21.56
N VAL A 103 -17.41 -11.45 20.67
CA VAL A 103 -18.28 -12.58 20.34
C VAL A 103 -17.88 -13.78 21.17
N ASN A 104 -18.83 -14.38 21.87
CA ASN A 104 -18.65 -15.63 22.58
C ASN A 104 -19.60 -16.68 21.99
N LEU A 105 -19.01 -17.74 21.44
CA LEU A 105 -19.69 -18.85 20.78
C LEU A 105 -19.70 -20.12 21.64
N GLY A 106 -18.96 -20.12 22.76
CA GLY A 106 -18.68 -21.29 23.59
C GLY A 106 -17.79 -22.32 22.91
N SER A 107 -17.28 -23.29 23.66
CA SER A 107 -16.53 -24.42 23.10
C SER A 107 -17.33 -25.72 23.22
N PRO A 108 -17.09 -26.71 22.33
CA PRO A 108 -17.67 -28.05 22.47
C PRO A 108 -17.29 -28.73 23.81
N GLU A 109 -16.14 -28.37 24.40
CA GLU A 109 -15.64 -28.96 25.64
C GLU A 109 -16.51 -28.63 26.86
N PHE A 110 -17.11 -27.44 26.87
CA PHE A 110 -17.95 -26.95 27.97
C PHE A 110 -19.45 -26.99 27.66
N GLU A 111 -19.84 -27.50 26.48
CA GLU A 111 -21.25 -27.61 26.09
C GLU A 111 -22.03 -28.49 27.07
N GLY A 112 -23.09 -27.95 27.68
CA GLY A 112 -23.91 -28.62 28.68
C GLY A 112 -23.26 -28.84 30.05
N LYS A 113 -22.06 -28.31 30.30
CA LYS A 113 -21.38 -28.42 31.61
C LYS A 113 -21.66 -27.18 32.45
N GLU A 114 -22.28 -27.36 33.60
CA GLU A 114 -22.41 -26.30 34.61
C GLU A 114 -21.11 -26.25 35.43
N LEU A 115 -20.38 -25.16 35.28
CA LEU A 115 -19.20 -24.86 36.10
C LEU A 115 -19.59 -23.83 37.17
N PRO A 116 -19.10 -23.97 38.42
CA PRO A 116 -19.26 -22.92 39.41
C PRO A 116 -18.68 -21.61 38.87
N LEU A 117 -19.46 -20.52 38.97
CA LEU A 117 -19.05 -19.21 38.45
C LEU A 117 -17.69 -18.74 39.01
N ARG A 118 -17.40 -19.11 40.26
CA ARG A 118 -16.13 -18.81 40.93
C ARG A 118 -14.90 -19.43 40.25
N ASP A 119 -15.07 -20.57 39.59
CA ASP A 119 -13.98 -21.36 39.01
C ASP A 119 -13.72 -21.01 37.54
N LEU A 120 -14.37 -19.96 37.02
CA LEU A 120 -14.06 -19.38 35.72
C LEU A 120 -12.61 -18.88 35.67
N ASP A 121 -12.01 -18.93 34.50
CA ASP A 121 -10.68 -18.40 34.23
C ASP A 121 -10.73 -16.91 33.83
N GLY A 122 -9.58 -16.25 33.76
CA GLY A 122 -9.48 -14.91 33.18
C GLY A 122 -10.19 -13.79 33.94
N TRP A 123 -10.35 -13.93 35.27
CA TRP A 123 -10.83 -12.84 36.14
C TRP A 123 -9.90 -11.63 36.07
N HIS A 124 -10.48 -10.45 35.88
CA HIS A 124 -9.74 -9.18 35.81
C HIS A 124 -10.61 -7.96 36.09
N VAL A 125 -9.96 -6.81 36.23
CA VAL A 125 -10.54 -5.49 36.11
C VAL A 125 -10.05 -4.86 34.81
N ASP A 126 -10.91 -4.11 34.12
CA ASP A 126 -10.56 -3.50 32.83
C ASP A 126 -9.55 -2.35 32.98
N GLY A 127 -8.67 -2.21 32.00
CA GLY A 127 -7.62 -1.19 31.97
C GLY A 127 -6.23 -1.75 31.68
N ASP A 128 -6.09 -2.66 30.72
CA ASP A 128 -4.81 -3.30 30.39
C ASP A 128 -3.78 -2.36 29.72
N PHE A 129 -4.21 -1.14 29.38
CA PHE A 129 -3.43 -0.15 28.64
C PHE A 129 -2.82 0.95 29.52
N PHE A 130 -2.89 0.85 30.86
CA PHE A 130 -2.30 1.83 31.78
C PHE A 130 -1.98 1.22 33.14
N VAL A 131 -1.13 1.88 33.93
CA VAL A 131 -0.86 1.52 35.34
C VAL A 131 -2.00 2.00 36.23
N HIS A 132 -2.56 1.11 37.03
CA HIS A 132 -3.75 1.36 37.84
C HIS A 132 -3.42 2.15 39.11
N TYR A 133 -4.25 3.14 39.36
CA TYR A 133 -4.36 3.92 40.59
C TYR A 133 -5.82 3.96 41.04
N LEU A 134 -6.06 4.23 42.33
CA LEU A 134 -7.42 4.40 42.85
C LEU A 134 -8.21 5.52 42.14
N ASP A 135 -7.51 6.56 41.68
CA ASP A 135 -8.08 7.74 41.01
C ASP A 135 -7.94 7.72 39.48
N SER A 136 -7.70 6.56 38.88
CA SER A 136 -7.47 6.44 37.44
C SER A 136 -8.58 7.07 36.62
N ARG A 137 -8.23 8.01 35.73
CA ARG A 137 -9.19 8.65 34.83
C ARG A 137 -9.46 7.83 33.58
N GLU A 138 -8.49 7.00 33.20
CA GLU A 138 -8.48 6.21 31.98
C GLU A 138 -9.66 5.23 31.93
N GLN A 139 -10.08 4.73 33.10
CA GLN A 139 -11.23 3.85 33.32
C GLN A 139 -12.14 4.42 34.42
N GLY A 140 -13.08 5.28 34.04
CA GLY A 140 -14.08 5.88 34.94
C GLY A 140 -15.36 5.06 35.11
N LEU A 141 -15.80 4.37 34.06
CA LEU A 141 -16.95 3.46 34.10
C LEU A 141 -16.76 2.39 33.01
N LEU A 142 -17.24 1.18 33.28
CA LEU A 142 -17.27 0.10 32.31
C LEU A 142 -18.70 -0.08 31.80
N VAL A 143 -18.88 -0.08 30.48
CA VAL A 143 -20.20 -0.17 29.85
C VAL A 143 -20.29 -1.43 29.01
N ILE A 144 -21.34 -2.23 29.17
CA ILE A 144 -21.55 -3.47 28.42
C ILE A 144 -22.93 -3.41 27.73
N PRO A 145 -22.99 -2.96 26.46
CA PRO A 145 -24.19 -3.06 25.63
C PRO A 145 -24.41 -4.50 25.14
N LEU A 146 -25.64 -5.01 25.25
CA LEU A 146 -26.03 -6.35 24.81
C LEU A 146 -26.64 -6.30 23.41
N PHE A 147 -25.91 -6.83 22.41
CA PHE A 147 -26.39 -6.87 21.02
C PHE A 147 -27.17 -8.15 20.67
N THR A 148 -27.19 -9.12 21.58
CA THR A 148 -27.94 -10.38 21.47
C THR A 148 -28.65 -10.65 22.79
N ASP A 149 -29.70 -11.47 22.76
CA ASP A 149 -30.32 -11.97 23.99
C ASP A 149 -29.33 -12.88 24.73
N ILE A 150 -29.10 -12.59 26.02
CA ILE A 150 -28.22 -13.38 26.87
C ILE A 150 -29.09 -14.00 27.96
N VAL A 151 -29.44 -15.25 27.76
CA VAL A 151 -30.09 -16.09 28.76
C VAL A 151 -29.06 -16.59 29.77
N GLU A 152 -29.52 -17.08 30.92
CA GLU A 152 -28.69 -17.76 31.91
C GLU A 152 -27.86 -18.87 31.25
N ASN A 153 -26.58 -18.99 31.63
CA ASN A 153 -25.62 -19.91 31.01
C ASN A 153 -25.40 -19.66 29.49
N GLY A 154 -25.83 -18.51 28.97
CA GLY A 154 -25.69 -18.06 27.58
C GLY A 154 -24.39 -17.32 27.31
N GLY A 155 -23.43 -17.33 28.25
CA GLY A 155 -22.12 -16.74 28.04
C GLY A 155 -22.02 -15.28 28.45
N GLY A 156 -22.86 -14.81 29.38
CA GLY A 156 -22.83 -13.45 29.90
C GLY A 156 -21.50 -13.12 30.59
N THR A 157 -21.23 -11.82 30.78
CA THR A 157 -20.12 -11.38 31.63
C THR A 157 -20.51 -11.64 33.08
N VAL A 158 -19.71 -12.40 33.80
CA VAL A 158 -19.91 -12.68 35.22
C VAL A 158 -19.19 -11.61 36.02
N ILE A 159 -19.90 -10.93 36.91
CA ILE A 159 -19.38 -9.85 37.75
C ILE A 159 -19.38 -10.26 39.22
N CYS A 160 -18.43 -9.72 40.00
CA CYS A 160 -18.28 -9.97 41.43
C CYS A 160 -18.29 -8.65 42.22
N PRO A 161 -19.47 -8.16 42.64
CA PRO A 161 -19.61 -6.95 43.45
C PRO A 161 -18.77 -6.95 44.74
N GLU A 162 -18.65 -8.10 45.39
CA GLU A 162 -17.95 -8.28 46.67
C GLU A 162 -16.44 -7.96 46.57
N ALA A 163 -15.87 -7.98 45.37
CA ALA A 163 -14.45 -7.71 45.15
C ALA A 163 -14.11 -6.21 45.19
N ILE A 164 -15.08 -5.31 44.94
CA ILE A 164 -14.84 -3.85 44.84
C ILE A 164 -14.12 -3.29 46.09
N PRO A 165 -14.58 -3.54 47.34
CA PRO A 165 -13.91 -3.03 48.53
C PRO A 165 -12.47 -3.52 48.67
N ARG A 166 -12.18 -4.75 48.24
CA ARG A 166 -10.86 -5.37 48.35
C ARG A 166 -9.89 -4.79 47.33
N ILE A 167 -10.35 -4.59 46.09
CA ILE A 167 -9.57 -3.93 45.03
C ILE A 167 -9.34 -2.46 45.37
N ALA A 168 -10.38 -1.75 45.81
CA ALA A 168 -10.26 -0.35 46.24
C ALA A 168 -9.23 -0.21 47.38
N LYS A 169 -9.27 -1.11 48.37
CA LYS A 169 -8.27 -1.14 49.45
C LYS A 169 -6.86 -1.42 48.93
N HIS A 170 -6.69 -2.38 48.02
CA HIS A 170 -5.39 -2.67 47.42
C HIS A 170 -4.79 -1.47 46.70
N LEU A 171 -5.59 -0.77 45.88
CA LEU A 171 -5.15 0.45 45.19
C LEU A 171 -4.92 1.64 46.13
N HIS A 172 -5.68 1.72 47.22
CA HIS A 172 -5.46 2.71 48.26
C HIS A 172 -4.11 2.50 48.97
N ASP A 173 -3.77 1.24 49.27
CA ASP A 173 -2.58 0.87 50.04
C ASP A 173 -1.28 0.90 49.19
N HIS A 174 -1.39 0.95 47.85
CA HIS A 174 -0.28 1.05 46.90
C HIS A 174 -0.35 2.34 46.06
N PRO A 175 -0.14 3.53 46.67
CA PRO A 175 -0.21 4.81 45.97
C PRO A 175 0.84 4.98 44.86
N GLU A 176 1.91 4.19 44.87
CA GLU A 176 2.92 4.12 43.80
C GLU A 176 2.36 3.57 42.48
N GLY A 177 1.22 2.87 42.52
CA GLY A 177 0.54 2.29 41.36
C GLY A 177 0.82 0.79 41.21
N VAL A 178 -0.12 0.10 40.57
CA VAL A 178 -0.05 -1.34 40.33
C VAL A 178 -0.22 -1.65 38.84
N SER A 179 0.36 -2.76 38.37
CA SER A 179 0.17 -3.20 36.99
C SER A 179 -1.30 -3.55 36.73
N PRO A 180 -1.74 -3.73 35.46
CA PRO A 180 -3.09 -4.24 35.17
C PRO A 180 -3.43 -5.59 35.81
N ARG A 181 -2.42 -6.31 36.31
CA ARG A 181 -2.53 -7.58 37.03
C ARG A 181 -2.49 -7.44 38.54
N MET A 182 -2.57 -6.22 39.07
CA MET A 182 -2.57 -5.86 40.50
C MET A 182 -1.23 -6.12 41.21
N GLU A 183 -0.15 -6.28 40.45
CA GLU A 183 1.21 -6.37 40.99
C GLU A 183 1.74 -4.96 41.32
N PRO A 184 2.21 -4.69 42.56
CA PRO A 184 2.77 -3.39 42.93
C PRO A 184 4.06 -3.03 42.19
N ARG A 185 4.34 -1.73 42.02
CA ARG A 185 5.61 -1.27 41.45
C ARG A 185 6.80 -1.75 42.27
N GLY A 186 7.82 -2.26 41.59
CA GLY A 186 9.05 -2.78 42.20
C GLY A 186 9.01 -4.28 42.51
N HIS A 187 7.88 -4.95 42.26
CA HIS A 187 7.78 -6.41 42.28
C HIS A 187 8.20 -6.99 40.91
N ASP A 188 8.86 -8.15 40.89
CA ASP A 188 9.39 -8.77 39.66
C ASP A 188 8.29 -9.05 38.62
N GLY A 189 7.06 -9.31 39.08
CA GLY A 189 5.88 -9.56 38.25
C GLY A 189 5.23 -8.32 37.62
N PHE A 190 5.70 -7.09 37.92
CA PHE A 190 5.04 -5.86 37.46
C PHE A 190 4.94 -5.76 35.93
N SER A 191 5.92 -6.28 35.20
CA SER A 191 5.97 -6.28 33.73
C SER A 191 5.35 -7.53 33.08
N GLU A 192 4.86 -8.50 33.85
CA GLU A 192 4.31 -9.74 33.31
C GLU A 192 2.84 -9.59 32.91
N ASP A 193 2.55 -9.65 31.60
CA ASP A 193 1.20 -9.39 31.06
C ASP A 193 0.22 -10.58 31.29
N ARG A 194 0.72 -11.77 31.65
CA ARG A 194 -0.08 -13.03 31.70
C ARG A 194 -0.37 -13.55 33.10
N ASN A 195 0.22 -13.00 34.14
CA ASN A 195 -0.01 -13.47 35.50
C ASN A 195 -1.39 -13.00 36.00
N VAL A 196 -2.31 -13.92 36.28
CA VAL A 196 -3.67 -13.63 36.82
C VAL A 196 -3.87 -14.18 38.23
N SER A 197 -2.79 -14.63 38.88
CA SER A 197 -2.84 -15.28 40.21
C SER A 197 -3.52 -14.42 41.26
N TRP A 198 -3.21 -13.11 41.33
CA TRP A 198 -3.82 -12.20 42.29
C TRP A 198 -5.35 -12.16 42.20
N TYR A 199 -5.89 -12.03 40.98
CA TYR A 199 -7.34 -12.03 40.77
C TYR A 199 -7.97 -13.39 41.09
N GLN A 200 -7.26 -14.48 40.78
CA GLN A 200 -7.74 -15.82 41.04
C GLN A 200 -7.75 -16.15 42.54
N GLU A 201 -6.77 -15.67 43.30
CA GLU A 201 -6.79 -15.77 44.77
C GLU A 201 -7.91 -14.93 45.37
N LEU A 202 -8.11 -13.71 44.85
CA LEU A 202 -9.18 -12.83 45.30
C LEU A 202 -10.55 -13.46 45.08
N VAL A 203 -10.84 -13.98 43.89
CA VAL A 203 -12.16 -14.51 43.56
C VAL A 203 -12.52 -15.74 44.39
N GLN A 204 -11.54 -16.57 44.76
CA GLN A 204 -11.77 -17.75 45.59
C GLN A 204 -12.30 -17.41 46.98
N SER A 205 -12.02 -16.19 47.44
CA SER A 205 -12.48 -15.65 48.72
C SER A 205 -13.81 -14.88 48.64
N CYS A 206 -14.42 -14.79 47.46
CA CYS A 206 -15.73 -14.15 47.22
C CYS A 206 -16.83 -15.20 47.04
N GLN A 207 -18.07 -14.82 47.36
CA GLN A 207 -19.24 -15.70 47.32
C GLN A 207 -20.35 -15.18 46.40
N THR A 208 -20.45 -13.87 46.19
CA THR A 208 -21.50 -13.26 45.38
C THR A 208 -21.06 -13.04 43.94
N PHE A 209 -21.77 -13.69 43.01
CA PHE A 209 -21.54 -13.63 41.58
C PHE A 209 -22.85 -13.37 40.84
N VAL A 210 -22.80 -12.54 39.80
CA VAL A 210 -23.96 -12.23 38.97
C VAL A 210 -23.56 -12.40 37.50
N GLU A 211 -24.28 -13.23 36.75
CA GLU A 211 -24.13 -13.29 35.28
C GLU A 211 -24.97 -12.17 34.65
N ALA A 212 -24.33 -11.32 33.84
CA ALA A 212 -24.99 -10.24 33.10
C ALA A 212 -25.87 -10.81 31.98
N THR A 213 -27.10 -11.13 32.33
CA THR A 213 -28.17 -11.64 31.44
C THR A 213 -29.13 -10.53 31.08
N GLY A 214 -29.83 -10.65 29.96
CA GLY A 214 -30.74 -9.61 29.49
C GLY A 214 -31.18 -9.80 28.04
N GLU A 215 -31.98 -8.85 27.56
CA GLU A 215 -32.44 -8.83 26.18
C GLU A 215 -31.54 -7.94 25.31
N CYS A 216 -31.55 -8.20 24.01
CA CYS A 216 -30.92 -7.34 23.01
C CYS A 216 -31.46 -5.90 23.14
N GLY A 217 -30.57 -4.94 23.34
CA GLY A 217 -30.93 -3.54 23.63
C GLY A 217 -30.65 -3.11 25.08
N ASP A 218 -30.38 -4.04 25.98
CA ASP A 218 -30.00 -3.73 27.37
C ASP A 218 -28.54 -3.27 27.48
N VAL A 219 -28.25 -2.47 28.52
CA VAL A 219 -26.89 -2.00 28.81
C VAL A 219 -26.58 -2.20 30.30
N TYR A 220 -25.44 -2.80 30.60
CA TYR A 220 -24.89 -2.83 31.95
C TYR A 220 -23.89 -1.70 32.14
N LEU A 221 -23.99 -0.99 33.27
CA LEU A 221 -23.01 0.01 33.71
C LEU A 221 -22.33 -0.53 34.96
N LEU A 222 -21.02 -0.71 34.94
CA LEU A 222 -20.24 -1.29 36.02
C LEU A 222 -19.24 -0.28 36.56
N HIS A 223 -19.04 -0.32 37.88
CA HIS A 223 -17.99 0.41 38.57
C HIS A 223 -16.61 0.03 37.98
N PRO A 224 -15.65 0.97 37.83
CA PRO A 224 -14.37 0.69 37.20
C PRO A 224 -13.54 -0.37 37.92
N LEU A 225 -13.78 -0.57 39.22
CA LEU A 225 -13.14 -1.63 40.04
C LEU A 225 -13.91 -2.95 40.08
N MET A 226 -14.91 -3.14 39.22
CA MET A 226 -15.71 -4.37 39.18
C MET A 226 -14.87 -5.54 38.64
N LEU A 227 -14.62 -6.53 39.50
CA LEU A 227 -13.99 -7.78 39.11
C LEU A 227 -14.95 -8.59 38.24
N HIS A 228 -14.50 -9.01 37.06
CA HIS A 228 -15.35 -9.74 36.13
C HIS A 228 -14.60 -10.77 35.28
N SER A 229 -15.33 -11.73 34.74
CA SER A 229 -14.85 -12.73 33.80
C SER A 229 -15.93 -13.05 32.74
N ALA A 230 -15.51 -13.60 31.60
CA ALA A 230 -16.44 -14.10 30.60
C ALA A 230 -16.78 -15.56 30.87
N SER A 231 -18.08 -15.88 30.91
CA SER A 231 -18.56 -17.26 31.00
C SER A 231 -18.11 -18.12 29.80
N HIS A 232 -17.91 -19.43 30.03
CA HIS A 232 -17.57 -20.40 28.97
C HIS A 232 -18.70 -20.68 27.98
N ASN A 233 -19.90 -20.10 28.20
CA ASN A 233 -21.06 -20.23 27.33
C ASN A 233 -21.42 -21.71 27.05
N PRO A 234 -21.82 -22.48 28.08
CA PRO A 234 -22.14 -23.90 27.94
C PRO A 234 -23.35 -24.16 27.05
N ARG A 235 -24.16 -23.15 26.73
CA ARG A 235 -25.26 -23.27 25.74
C ARG A 235 -24.79 -23.17 24.30
N ARG A 236 -23.57 -22.68 24.05
CA ARG A 236 -23.05 -22.36 22.72
C ARG A 236 -24.07 -21.56 21.90
N ALA A 237 -24.67 -20.58 22.56
CA ALA A 237 -25.54 -19.59 21.92
C ALA A 237 -24.69 -18.40 21.48
N LEU A 238 -25.04 -17.74 20.38
CA LEU A 238 -24.32 -16.56 19.93
C LEU A 238 -24.49 -15.43 20.95
N ARG A 239 -23.40 -15.04 21.62
CA ARG A 239 -23.38 -13.86 22.48
C ARG A 239 -22.51 -12.77 21.87
N ILE A 240 -23.07 -11.58 21.69
CA ILE A 240 -22.38 -10.41 21.16
C ILE A 240 -22.56 -9.23 22.12
N ILE A 241 -21.43 -8.68 22.57
CA ILE A 241 -21.38 -7.44 23.36
C ILE A 241 -20.26 -6.55 22.85
N THR A 242 -20.15 -5.34 23.39
CA THR A 242 -18.92 -4.54 23.38
C THR A 242 -18.63 -4.04 24.80
N ASN A 243 -17.41 -3.55 25.10
CA ASN A 243 -17.08 -3.00 26.42
C ASN A 243 -16.42 -1.60 26.39
N PRO A 244 -17.04 -0.57 25.77
CA PRO A 244 -16.43 0.74 25.68
C PRO A 244 -16.12 1.31 27.08
N PRO A 245 -14.85 1.67 27.36
CA PRO A 245 -14.51 2.34 28.59
C PRO A 245 -15.03 3.78 28.56
N ILE A 246 -15.47 4.29 29.71
CA ILE A 246 -15.72 5.73 29.91
C ILE A 246 -14.47 6.34 30.53
N THR A 247 -13.88 7.32 29.86
CA THR A 247 -12.67 8.01 30.30
C THR A 247 -13.06 9.38 30.82
N LEU A 248 -12.48 9.79 31.94
CA LEU A 248 -12.74 11.09 32.54
C LEU A 248 -11.70 12.11 32.06
N ARG A 249 -12.10 13.39 32.03
CA ARG A 249 -11.17 14.48 31.70
C ARG A 249 -10.07 14.61 32.74
N GLU A 250 -10.47 14.51 34.01
CA GLU A 250 -9.60 14.60 35.17
C GLU A 250 -9.70 13.31 36.01
N PRO A 251 -8.66 12.96 36.78
CA PRO A 251 -8.71 11.90 37.80
C PRO A 251 -9.86 12.06 38.77
N PHE A 252 -10.33 10.94 39.34
CA PHE A 252 -11.29 10.99 40.43
C PHE A 252 -10.73 11.81 41.61
N CYS A 253 -11.55 12.64 42.23
CA CYS A 253 -11.16 13.44 43.38
C CYS A 253 -11.95 12.99 44.60
N PHE A 254 -11.27 12.31 45.51
CA PHE A 254 -11.86 11.78 46.75
C PHE A 254 -11.72 12.73 47.95
N ASN A 255 -11.26 13.96 47.72
CA ASN A 255 -11.14 15.02 48.71
C ASN A 255 -11.61 16.36 48.11
N ARG A 256 -12.93 16.50 47.93
CA ARG A 256 -13.55 17.70 47.38
C ARG A 256 -14.09 18.60 48.51
N PRO A 257 -13.64 19.86 48.62
CA PRO A 257 -14.13 20.77 49.66
C PRO A 257 -15.63 21.10 49.57
N ASP A 258 -16.23 20.99 48.38
CA ASP A 258 -17.65 21.24 48.13
C ASP A 258 -18.55 20.02 48.39
N GLY A 259 -17.96 18.83 48.60
CA GLY A 259 -18.68 17.57 48.80
C GLY A 259 -19.39 17.04 47.53
N ASP A 260 -19.13 17.61 46.36
CA ASP A 260 -19.81 17.28 45.09
C ASP A 260 -19.19 16.06 44.38
N TYR A 261 -19.19 14.94 45.10
CA TYR A 261 -18.69 13.66 44.59
C TYR A 261 -19.67 13.04 43.58
N SER A 262 -19.16 12.54 42.47
CA SER A 262 -19.92 11.70 41.54
C SER A 262 -20.39 10.41 42.23
N ILE A 263 -21.40 9.72 41.65
CA ILE A 263 -21.90 8.47 42.25
C ILE A 263 -20.79 7.41 42.27
N VAL A 264 -19.95 7.35 41.24
CA VAL A 264 -18.79 6.44 41.20
C VAL A 264 -17.78 6.76 42.32
N GLU A 265 -17.49 8.05 42.56
CA GLU A 265 -16.63 8.47 43.67
C GLU A 265 -17.24 8.07 45.04
N GLN A 266 -18.55 8.28 45.21
CA GLN A 266 -19.28 7.90 46.43
C GLN A 266 -19.24 6.38 46.66
N THR A 267 -19.39 5.57 45.61
CA THR A 267 -19.28 4.11 45.69
C THR A 267 -17.89 3.68 46.14
N THR A 268 -16.83 4.27 45.58
CA THR A 268 -15.44 3.95 45.98
C THR A 268 -15.16 4.36 47.43
N LEU A 269 -15.59 5.55 47.84
CA LEU A 269 -15.45 6.03 49.22
C LEU A 269 -16.19 5.13 50.21
N ARG A 270 -17.42 4.72 49.87
CA ARG A 270 -18.21 3.76 50.66
C ARG A 270 -17.53 2.40 50.76
N ALA A 271 -16.97 1.91 49.66
CA ALA A 271 -16.24 0.64 49.62
C ALA A 271 -14.99 0.65 50.52
N LEU A 272 -14.35 1.81 50.68
CA LEU A 272 -13.25 2.02 51.63
C LEU A 272 -13.71 2.31 53.07
N GLY A 273 -15.02 2.45 53.31
CA GLY A 273 -15.57 2.84 54.61
C GLY A 273 -15.21 4.27 55.04
N LYS A 274 -14.92 5.16 54.08
CA LYS A 274 -14.46 6.53 54.32
C LYS A 274 -15.45 7.55 53.76
N ARG A 275 -15.47 8.75 54.33
CA ARG A 275 -16.27 9.89 53.83
C ARG A 275 -15.50 10.74 52.82
N GLU A 276 -14.18 10.80 52.98
CA GLU A 276 -13.23 11.51 52.12
C GLU A 276 -11.82 10.91 52.32
N LEU A 277 -10.90 11.25 51.42
CA LEU A 277 -9.50 10.82 51.44
C LEU A 277 -8.54 12.03 51.44
N ALA A 278 -8.49 12.78 52.54
CA ALA A 278 -7.74 14.04 52.60
C ALA A 278 -6.23 13.89 52.33
N ASP A 279 -5.61 12.81 52.82
CA ASP A 279 -4.16 12.61 52.78
C ASP A 279 -3.69 11.67 51.64
N TRP A 280 -4.62 11.15 50.83
CA TRP A 280 -4.29 10.17 49.79
C TRP A 280 -3.97 10.86 48.47
N LYS A 281 -2.84 10.48 47.86
CA LYS A 281 -2.39 10.95 46.55
C LYS A 281 -1.46 9.93 45.92
N ILE A 282 -1.38 9.93 44.60
CA ILE A 282 -0.43 9.08 43.88
C ILE A 282 1.03 9.39 44.29
N ALA A 283 1.84 8.35 44.37
CA ALA A 283 3.28 8.41 44.68
C ALA A 283 4.16 7.98 43.50
N GLY A 284 3.56 7.55 42.37
CA GLY A 284 4.24 7.13 41.15
C GLY A 284 3.73 7.85 39.89
N PRO A 285 4.44 7.72 38.74
CA PRO A 285 4.03 8.32 37.48
C PRO A 285 2.85 7.56 36.82
N ARG A 286 1.96 8.28 36.14
CA ARG A 286 0.95 7.68 35.26
C ARG A 286 1.62 7.22 33.97
N GLU A 287 1.45 5.95 33.61
CA GLU A 287 2.09 5.33 32.45
C GLU A 287 1.07 4.54 31.63
N MET A 288 1.20 4.63 30.31
CA MET A 288 0.42 3.83 29.36
C MET A 288 1.18 2.56 29.00
N ILE A 289 0.45 1.46 28.88
CA ILE A 289 0.95 0.13 28.50
C ILE A 289 0.34 -0.21 27.14
N VAL A 290 1.10 -0.86 26.26
CA VAL A 290 0.58 -1.36 24.97
C VAL A 290 0.37 -2.87 25.09
N PRO A 291 -0.88 -3.35 25.20
CA PRO A 291 -1.16 -4.77 25.41
C PRO A 291 -0.80 -5.63 24.20
N GLU A 292 -0.42 -6.90 24.42
CA GLU A 292 -0.09 -7.86 23.35
C GLU A 292 -1.28 -8.06 22.37
N ARG A 293 -2.53 -7.99 22.85
CA ARG A 293 -3.74 -8.16 22.04
C ARG A 293 -3.89 -7.14 20.90
N VAL A 294 -3.36 -5.93 21.05
CA VAL A 294 -3.47 -4.88 20.03
C VAL A 294 -2.75 -5.28 18.75
N LYS A 295 -1.62 -5.98 18.88
CA LYS A 295 -0.85 -6.54 17.75
C LYS A 295 -1.63 -7.65 17.04
N ILE A 296 -2.34 -8.49 17.80
CA ILE A 296 -3.16 -9.59 17.27
C ILE A 296 -4.41 -9.05 16.54
N GLN A 297 -5.09 -8.06 17.14
CA GLN A 297 -6.28 -7.44 16.54
C GLN A 297 -5.97 -6.75 15.21
N ALA A 298 -4.78 -6.15 15.06
CA ALA A 298 -4.34 -5.59 13.78
C ALA A 298 -4.30 -6.65 12.66
N ARG A 299 -3.81 -7.86 12.97
CA ARG A 299 -3.77 -8.99 12.03
C ARG A 299 -5.16 -9.53 11.69
N ILE A 300 -6.02 -9.70 12.71
CA ILE A 300 -7.41 -10.14 12.51
C ILE A 300 -8.17 -9.15 11.62
N LYS A 301 -7.92 -7.84 11.78
CA LYS A 301 -8.60 -6.79 11.01
C LYS A 301 -8.32 -6.90 9.52
N GLU A 302 -7.09 -7.26 9.16
CA GLU A 302 -6.68 -7.49 7.79
C GLU A 302 -7.41 -8.69 7.16
N GLU A 303 -7.51 -9.80 7.90
CA GLU A 303 -8.25 -11.00 7.49
C GLU A 303 -9.77 -10.74 7.37
N GLU A 304 -10.37 -9.98 8.30
CA GLU A 304 -11.78 -9.57 8.25
C GLU A 304 -12.08 -8.68 7.03
N LEU A 305 -11.23 -7.69 6.76
CA LEU A 305 -11.37 -6.80 5.59
C LEU A 305 -11.32 -7.58 4.27
N ARG A 306 -10.52 -8.64 4.23
CA ARG A 306 -10.47 -9.55 3.08
C ARG A 306 -11.79 -10.31 2.88
N ARG A 307 -12.35 -10.90 3.94
CA ARG A 307 -13.64 -11.63 3.87
C ARG A 307 -14.82 -10.72 3.54
N MET A 308 -14.87 -9.52 4.11
CA MET A 308 -15.93 -8.53 3.83
C MET A 308 -15.91 -8.06 2.37
N LYS A 309 -14.73 -7.94 1.74
CA LYS A 309 -14.59 -7.59 0.32
C LYS A 309 -15.10 -8.70 -0.62
N GLU A 310 -15.07 -9.96 -0.19
CA GLU A 310 -15.51 -11.11 -0.99
C GLU A 310 -17.05 -11.26 -1.05
N ILE A 311 -17.81 -10.73 -0.08
CA ILE A 311 -19.28 -10.90 0.05
C ILE A 311 -20.10 -9.70 -0.47
N GLN A 312 -19.48 -8.56 -0.77
CA GLN A 312 -20.16 -7.35 -1.25
C GLN A 312 -20.94 -7.42 -2.60
N PRO A 313 -20.88 -8.43 -3.49
CA PRO A 313 -21.69 -8.37 -4.72
C PRO A 313 -23.20 -8.60 -4.55
N LEU A 314 -23.72 -8.96 -3.36
CA LEU A 314 -25.06 -9.55 -3.22
C LEU A 314 -26.16 -8.69 -2.55
N PHE A 315 -25.89 -7.51 -2.00
CA PHE A 315 -26.88 -6.79 -1.15
C PHE A 315 -27.43 -5.46 -1.70
N VAL A 316 -27.13 -5.05 -2.94
CA VAL A 316 -27.57 -3.74 -3.50
C VAL A 316 -28.62 -3.91 -4.64
N ILE A 317 -29.58 -4.81 -4.48
CA ILE A 317 -30.75 -4.88 -5.38
C ILE A 317 -32.03 -5.10 -4.55
N VAL A 318 -32.47 -4.13 -3.77
CA VAL A 318 -33.89 -3.83 -3.49
C VAL A 318 -33.92 -2.39 -2.96
N LEU A 319 -34.89 -1.58 -3.39
CA LEU A 319 -35.06 -0.13 -3.17
C LEU A 319 -34.30 0.74 -4.18
N HIS A 320 -34.84 0.83 -5.40
CA HIS A 320 -35.03 2.07 -6.18
C HIS A 320 -35.69 1.68 -7.51
N HIS A 321 -37.00 1.40 -7.46
CA HIS A 321 -37.86 1.30 -8.65
C HIS A 321 -39.23 1.80 -8.25
N PHE A 322 -39.51 3.10 -8.45
CA PHE A 322 -40.83 3.65 -8.79
C PHE A 322 -40.68 5.15 -9.09
N HIS A 323 -40.43 5.48 -10.36
CA HIS A 323 -41.21 6.47 -11.12
C HIS A 323 -40.63 6.63 -12.54
N THR A 324 -41.40 6.14 -13.52
CA THR A 324 -41.36 6.47 -14.95
C THR A 324 -42.06 7.83 -15.15
N PHE A 325 -41.79 8.70 -16.13
CA PHE A 325 -41.88 8.59 -17.61
C PHE A 325 -41.45 9.96 -18.28
N PRO A 326 -41.51 10.19 -19.61
CA PRO A 326 -40.38 10.71 -20.41
C PRO A 326 -40.62 12.07 -21.13
N HIS A 327 -39.59 12.61 -21.80
CA HIS A 327 -39.77 13.40 -23.03
C HIS A 327 -38.56 13.31 -23.99
N SER A 328 -38.90 13.51 -25.26
CA SER A 328 -38.27 13.18 -26.55
C SER A 328 -37.16 14.11 -27.07
N LEU A 329 -36.11 13.50 -27.67
CA LEU A 329 -35.36 13.77 -28.95
C LEU A 329 -35.02 15.22 -29.41
N PRO A 330 -34.11 15.43 -30.40
CA PRO A 330 -32.85 14.76 -30.75
C PRO A 330 -31.72 15.78 -31.08
N LEU A 331 -30.47 15.33 -31.34
CA LEU A 331 -29.58 15.86 -32.40
C LEU A 331 -28.29 15.02 -32.53
N SER A 332 -27.96 14.68 -33.77
CA SER A 332 -26.84 13.85 -34.25
C SER A 332 -25.52 14.64 -34.39
N PRO A 333 -24.34 14.02 -34.20
CA PRO A 333 -23.04 14.66 -34.44
C PRO A 333 -22.50 14.45 -35.87
N PRO A 334 -21.67 15.37 -36.40
CA PRO A 334 -20.99 15.22 -37.70
C PRO A 334 -19.71 14.35 -37.60
N PRO A 335 -19.15 13.86 -38.73
CA PRO A 335 -18.09 12.84 -38.74
C PRO A 335 -16.69 13.44 -38.48
N PRO A 336 -15.73 12.65 -37.96
CA PRO A 336 -14.39 13.12 -37.70
C PRO A 336 -13.53 13.15 -38.98
N SER A 337 -12.82 14.26 -39.15
CA SER A 337 -11.75 14.48 -40.11
C SER A 337 -10.43 13.87 -39.61
N GLY A 338 -9.65 13.33 -40.56
CA GLY A 338 -8.51 12.46 -40.30
C GLY A 338 -7.30 13.12 -39.64
N LEU A 339 -6.60 12.33 -38.83
CA LEU A 339 -5.23 12.55 -38.36
C LEU A 339 -4.31 11.45 -38.93
N PRO A 340 -3.01 11.75 -39.13
CA PRO A 340 -2.08 10.89 -39.86
C PRO A 340 -1.59 9.71 -39.03
N ASN A 341 -1.27 8.62 -39.73
CA ASN A 341 -0.73 7.37 -39.19
C ASN A 341 0.59 7.58 -38.43
N THR A 342 0.54 7.55 -37.10
CA THR A 342 1.68 7.14 -36.27
C THR A 342 1.71 5.62 -36.20
N VAL A 343 2.82 5.04 -36.66
CA VAL A 343 3.08 3.59 -36.63
C VAL A 343 3.17 3.16 -35.17
N VAL A 344 2.11 2.55 -34.66
CA VAL A 344 2.19 1.69 -33.47
C VAL A 344 2.87 0.41 -33.93
N VAL A 345 4.10 0.16 -33.47
CA VAL A 345 4.74 -1.14 -33.66
C VAL A 345 3.99 -2.14 -32.79
N ASP A 346 3.01 -2.80 -33.39
CA ASP A 346 2.32 -3.93 -32.79
C ASP A 346 3.31 -5.10 -32.74
N MET A 347 3.83 -5.40 -31.54
CA MET A 347 4.81 -6.47 -31.31
C MET A 347 4.20 -7.89 -31.36
N SER A 348 3.10 -8.08 -32.09
CA SER A 348 2.45 -9.39 -32.30
C SER A 348 2.40 -9.77 -33.77
N ARG A 349 3.55 -9.72 -34.46
CA ARG A 349 3.75 -10.55 -35.65
C ARG A 349 4.43 -11.84 -35.23
N ASP A 350 3.63 -12.91 -35.24
CA ASP A 350 4.08 -14.29 -35.23
C ASP A 350 5.00 -14.49 -36.43
N ASP A 351 6.31 -14.66 -36.20
CA ASP A 351 7.24 -15.36 -37.10
C ASP A 351 8.60 -15.43 -36.41
N ASP A 352 8.75 -16.31 -35.41
CA ASP A 352 10.06 -16.77 -34.92
C ASP A 352 9.85 -18.22 -34.44
N TYR A 353 9.92 -19.18 -35.37
CA TYR A 353 9.95 -20.61 -35.07
C TYR A 353 11.20 -21.21 -35.72
N GLU A 354 12.15 -21.69 -34.93
CA GLU A 354 13.07 -22.71 -35.41
C GLU A 354 12.32 -24.05 -35.39
N VAL A 355 12.19 -24.66 -36.56
CA VAL A 355 11.59 -25.99 -36.73
C VAL A 355 12.77 -26.96 -36.74
N ASP A 356 12.87 -27.81 -35.72
CA ASP A 356 13.72 -29.01 -35.81
C ASP A 356 13.18 -29.86 -36.97
N VAL A 357 13.85 -29.80 -38.11
CA VAL A 357 13.55 -30.63 -39.26
C VAL A 357 14.15 -32.00 -38.98
N PRO A 358 13.38 -33.10 -39.04
CA PRO A 358 13.96 -34.43 -38.96
C PRO A 358 15.06 -34.57 -40.02
N ASP A 359 16.19 -35.17 -39.64
CA ASP A 359 17.33 -35.38 -40.53
C ASP A 359 16.96 -36.43 -41.59
N LEU A 360 16.32 -35.97 -42.66
CA LEU A 360 15.92 -36.75 -43.83
C LEU A 360 16.81 -36.35 -45.00
N ASP A 361 17.38 -37.37 -45.65
CA ASP A 361 18.28 -37.26 -46.79
C ASP A 361 17.73 -36.32 -47.88
N ALA A 362 18.63 -35.62 -48.57
CA ALA A 362 18.34 -34.48 -49.43
C ALA A 362 17.38 -34.77 -50.63
N ASP A 363 17.12 -36.04 -50.94
CA ASP A 363 16.33 -36.48 -52.11
C ASP A 363 14.92 -37.02 -51.79
N ASP A 364 14.44 -36.90 -50.54
CA ASP A 364 13.10 -37.41 -50.20
C ASP A 364 11.96 -36.45 -50.63
N SER A 365 11.17 -36.90 -51.61
CA SER A 365 9.99 -36.24 -52.18
C SER A 365 8.89 -35.87 -51.15
N MET A 366 8.90 -36.46 -49.95
CA MET A 366 7.93 -36.15 -48.89
C MET A 366 8.21 -34.82 -48.17
N LYS A 367 9.42 -34.26 -48.27
CA LYS A 367 9.79 -32.99 -47.59
C LYS A 367 8.99 -31.78 -48.10
N ALA A 368 8.55 -31.83 -49.36
CA ALA A 368 7.74 -30.78 -49.99
C ALA A 368 6.26 -30.78 -49.54
N PHE A 369 5.78 -31.88 -48.94
CA PHE A 369 4.37 -32.04 -48.53
C PHE A 369 4.15 -31.94 -47.02
N LEU A 370 5.21 -31.77 -46.23
CA LEU A 370 5.12 -31.58 -44.78
C LEU A 370 4.83 -30.10 -44.45
N PRO A 371 3.79 -29.78 -43.66
CA PRO A 371 3.54 -28.42 -43.22
C PRO A 371 4.65 -27.97 -42.26
N THR A 372 5.03 -26.68 -42.30
CA THR A 372 6.01 -26.02 -41.42
C THR A 372 5.66 -26.03 -39.92
N SER A 373 4.56 -26.71 -39.56
CA SER A 373 4.09 -26.93 -38.19
C SER A 373 4.33 -28.36 -37.68
N PHE A 374 4.94 -29.24 -38.49
CA PHE A 374 5.17 -30.64 -38.10
C PHE A 374 6.56 -30.80 -37.44
N GLY A 375 6.59 -31.01 -36.12
CA GLY A 375 7.80 -31.16 -35.31
C GLY A 375 7.65 -30.61 -33.90
N LYS A 376 8.49 -31.05 -32.95
CA LYS A 376 8.50 -30.57 -31.57
C LYS A 376 9.17 -29.20 -31.52
N LYS A 377 8.38 -28.12 -31.58
CA LYS A 377 8.90 -26.74 -31.56
C LYS A 377 9.44 -26.40 -30.16
N SER A 378 10.77 -26.30 -30.02
CA SER A 378 11.38 -25.61 -28.87
C SER A 378 11.15 -24.10 -29.06
N LYS A 379 10.89 -23.39 -27.98
CA LYS A 379 10.56 -21.95 -28.01
C LYS A 379 11.67 -21.18 -27.33
N GLU A 380 12.81 -21.06 -28.01
CA GLU A 380 13.90 -20.20 -27.56
C GLU A 380 13.70 -18.81 -28.15
N ALA A 381 13.79 -17.78 -27.31
CA ALA A 381 13.63 -16.39 -27.74
C ALA A 381 14.99 -15.86 -28.19
N ASP A 382 15.09 -15.33 -29.40
CA ASP A 382 16.30 -14.64 -29.86
C ASP A 382 16.44 -13.30 -29.12
N ILE A 383 17.33 -13.30 -28.10
CA ILE A 383 17.61 -12.14 -27.26
C ILE A 383 18.25 -11.02 -28.06
N ALA A 384 19.11 -11.34 -29.03
CA ALA A 384 19.83 -10.33 -29.82
C ALA A 384 18.87 -9.59 -30.76
N ALA A 385 18.02 -10.32 -31.47
CA ALA A 385 16.98 -9.72 -32.30
C ALA A 385 15.98 -8.89 -31.46
N GLN A 386 15.67 -9.35 -30.26
CA GLN A 386 14.77 -8.62 -29.35
C GLN A 386 15.36 -7.29 -28.87
N ILE A 387 16.66 -7.25 -28.55
CA ILE A 387 17.34 -6.02 -28.17
C ILE A 387 17.40 -5.08 -29.38
N GLU A 388 17.81 -5.56 -30.56
CA GLU A 388 17.85 -4.74 -31.79
C GLU A 388 16.47 -4.16 -32.18
N ARG A 389 15.36 -4.85 -31.90
CA ARG A 389 14.01 -4.27 -32.11
C ARG A 389 13.73 -3.02 -31.26
N SER A 390 14.43 -2.85 -30.15
CA SER A 390 14.33 -1.64 -29.31
C SER A 390 15.34 -0.55 -29.68
N ARG A 391 16.15 -0.78 -30.72
CA ARG A 391 17.07 0.22 -31.26
C ARG A 391 16.28 1.38 -31.84
N ARG A 392 16.69 2.59 -31.49
CA ARG A 392 16.03 3.81 -31.93
C ARG A 392 16.39 4.07 -33.39
N THR A 393 15.37 4.35 -34.20
CA THR A 393 15.59 4.85 -35.57
C THR A 393 15.70 6.37 -35.50
N THR A 394 16.90 6.88 -35.23
CA THR A 394 17.17 8.32 -35.29
C THR A 394 17.11 8.73 -36.77
N ALA A 395 16.21 9.65 -37.11
CA ALA A 395 16.26 10.29 -38.42
C ALA A 395 17.55 11.11 -38.49
N GLN A 396 18.62 10.52 -39.01
CA GLN A 396 19.77 11.28 -39.44
C GLN A 396 19.28 12.35 -40.40
N THR A 397 19.57 13.61 -40.10
CA THR A 397 19.60 14.70 -41.07
C THR A 397 20.55 14.29 -42.19
N LYS A 398 20.04 13.60 -43.20
CA LYS A 398 20.67 13.52 -44.52
C LYS A 398 20.54 14.89 -45.16
N ASP A 399 21.38 15.82 -44.73
CA ASP A 399 21.57 17.06 -45.46
C ASP A 399 22.35 16.75 -46.75
N LEU A 400 21.62 16.81 -47.86
CA LEU A 400 22.03 17.45 -49.11
C LEU A 400 23.40 17.06 -49.71
N ALA A 401 23.57 15.79 -50.09
CA ALA A 401 24.57 15.42 -51.10
C ALA A 401 24.22 14.12 -51.84
N THR A 402 23.09 14.07 -52.56
CA THR A 402 22.88 13.08 -53.64
C THR A 402 21.80 13.56 -54.60
N ALA A 403 22.08 14.64 -55.31
CA ALA A 403 21.61 14.76 -56.69
C ALA A 403 22.83 14.45 -57.57
N GLU A 404 22.62 13.63 -58.60
CA GLU A 404 23.60 13.11 -59.56
C GLU A 404 24.35 11.82 -59.14
N ARG A 405 23.71 10.68 -59.43
CA ARG A 405 24.43 9.47 -59.80
C ARG A 405 23.79 8.84 -61.04
N SER A 406 24.09 9.44 -62.19
CA SER A 406 24.03 8.78 -63.48
C SER A 406 25.21 7.82 -63.63
N GLN A 407 24.88 6.58 -63.99
CA GLN A 407 25.68 5.61 -64.77
C GLN A 407 27.13 5.31 -64.36
N LYS A 408 27.36 4.09 -63.86
CA LYS A 408 28.66 3.40 -63.98
C LYS A 408 28.89 2.97 -65.44
N PRO A 409 30.15 3.01 -65.91
CA PRO A 409 30.74 1.74 -66.35
C PRO A 409 32.21 1.51 -65.95
N SER A 410 32.53 0.22 -65.77
CA SER A 410 33.78 -0.53 -66.00
C SER A 410 35.11 -0.23 -65.26
N LYS A 411 35.77 -1.36 -64.90
CA LYS A 411 37.11 -1.61 -64.36
C LYS A 411 38.28 -0.98 -65.15
N ASN A 412 39.34 -0.49 -64.47
CA ASN A 412 40.68 -1.14 -64.36
C ASN A 412 41.75 -0.23 -63.70
N SER A 413 42.64 -0.89 -62.93
CA SER A 413 44.10 -0.69 -62.68
C SER A 413 44.71 0.61 -62.10
N ASP A 414 45.49 0.36 -61.03
CA ASP A 414 46.81 0.88 -60.64
C ASP A 414 47.02 2.22 -59.89
N SER A 415 47.74 2.07 -58.76
CA SER A 415 48.84 2.90 -58.25
C SER A 415 48.52 4.30 -57.69
N SER A 416 48.62 4.48 -56.36
CA SER A 416 49.82 4.93 -55.64
C SER A 416 49.45 5.43 -54.24
N ASP A 417 50.32 5.15 -53.27
CA ASP A 417 50.27 5.57 -51.86
C ASP A 417 49.99 7.06 -51.68
N ASP A 418 49.09 7.39 -50.76
CA ASP A 418 49.12 8.64 -50.01
C ASP A 418 48.57 8.39 -48.60
N ASP A 419 49.43 8.58 -47.60
CA ASP A 419 49.12 8.52 -46.18
C ASP A 419 48.14 9.64 -45.84
N SER A 420 46.96 9.28 -45.35
CA SER A 420 46.06 10.24 -44.71
C SER A 420 45.28 9.56 -43.60
N ASP A 421 45.56 10.01 -42.37
CA ASP A 421 44.91 9.73 -41.10
C ASP A 421 43.55 9.03 -41.22
N ASP A 422 43.49 7.80 -40.75
CA ASP A 422 42.25 7.07 -40.50
C ASP A 422 41.51 7.84 -39.39
N SER A 423 40.64 8.74 -39.83
CA SER A 423 39.71 9.44 -38.96
C SER A 423 38.79 8.40 -38.34
N ASP A 424 39.04 8.08 -37.07
CA ASP A 424 38.08 7.48 -36.14
C ASP A 424 36.81 8.36 -36.09
N ASP A 425 35.95 8.24 -37.11
CA ASP A 425 34.56 8.66 -37.05
C ASP A 425 33.79 7.51 -36.37
N SER A 426 34.19 7.22 -35.12
CA SER A 426 33.46 6.32 -34.26
C SER A 426 32.12 6.98 -33.94
N ASN A 427 31.02 6.40 -34.43
CA ASN A 427 29.66 6.89 -34.26
C ASN A 427 29.44 7.52 -32.87
N ASP A 428 29.17 8.84 -32.81
CA ASP A 428 28.86 9.56 -31.56
C ASP A 428 27.67 8.94 -30.78
N GLU A 429 26.88 8.05 -31.41
CA GLU A 429 25.84 7.24 -30.79
C GLU A 429 26.36 6.30 -29.68
N ASP A 430 27.65 5.92 -29.71
CA ASP A 430 28.27 5.01 -28.75
C ASP A 430 28.86 5.71 -27.53
N LYS A 431 28.79 7.06 -27.45
CA LYS A 431 29.30 7.82 -26.30
C LYS A 431 28.32 7.88 -25.13
N TYR A 432 27.02 7.81 -25.41
CA TYR A 432 25.94 8.02 -24.46
C TYR A 432 24.94 6.86 -24.48
N PRO A 433 24.22 6.54 -23.38
CA PRO A 433 23.26 5.44 -23.35
C PRO A 433 21.94 5.83 -24.03
N LEU A 434 21.99 6.08 -25.35
CA LEU A 434 20.90 6.63 -26.15
C LEU A 434 20.54 5.78 -27.38
N SER A 435 21.20 4.64 -27.61
CA SER A 435 21.01 3.83 -28.81
C SER A 435 19.68 3.07 -28.83
N HIS A 436 19.20 2.62 -27.66
CA HIS A 436 17.97 1.84 -27.50
C HIS A 436 16.99 2.54 -26.55
N GLU A 437 15.70 2.27 -26.70
CA GLU A 437 14.66 2.78 -25.81
C GLU A 437 13.66 1.73 -25.35
N LEU A 438 13.19 1.90 -24.12
CA LEU A 438 12.08 1.18 -23.54
C LEU A 438 10.98 2.17 -23.15
N VAL A 439 9.79 2.04 -23.74
CA VAL A 439 8.68 2.96 -23.54
C VAL A 439 7.69 2.42 -22.52
N LEU A 440 7.47 3.17 -21.43
CA LEU A 440 6.50 2.88 -20.38
C LEU A 440 5.32 3.86 -20.49
N LYS A 441 4.18 3.39 -20.99
CA LYS A 441 2.92 4.16 -21.08
C LYS A 441 1.98 3.77 -19.96
N THR A 442 2.32 4.15 -18.72
CA THR A 442 1.52 3.78 -17.56
C THR A 442 0.63 4.92 -17.06
N HIS A 443 1.00 6.19 -17.21
CA HIS A 443 0.23 7.31 -16.68
C HIS A 443 -0.83 7.83 -17.66
N GLU A 444 -1.83 8.54 -17.13
CA GLU A 444 -2.89 9.18 -17.94
C GLU A 444 -2.62 10.67 -18.18
N ARG A 445 -1.76 11.28 -17.36
CA ARG A 445 -1.39 12.69 -17.43
C ARG A 445 0.12 12.87 -17.43
N THR A 446 0.55 14.13 -17.56
CA THR A 446 1.96 14.53 -17.66
C THR A 446 2.80 13.94 -16.51
N VAL A 447 3.95 13.36 -16.85
CA VAL A 447 4.90 12.85 -15.85
C VAL A 447 5.66 14.03 -15.25
N THR A 448 5.56 14.23 -13.94
CA THR A 448 6.15 15.37 -13.23
C THR A 448 7.56 15.10 -12.74
N SER A 449 7.81 13.87 -12.26
CA SER A 449 9.08 13.48 -11.66
C SER A 449 9.34 11.99 -11.88
N VAL A 450 10.60 11.64 -12.10
CA VAL A 450 11.05 10.25 -12.23
C VAL A 450 12.27 10.02 -11.35
N THR A 451 12.34 8.87 -10.67
CA THR A 451 13.49 8.53 -9.82
C THR A 451 13.71 7.01 -9.77
N VAL A 452 14.96 6.62 -9.56
CA VAL A 452 15.40 5.21 -9.50
C VAL A 452 16.08 4.95 -8.16
N ASP A 453 15.82 3.78 -7.58
CA ASP A 453 16.53 3.28 -6.40
C ASP A 453 18.05 3.24 -6.68
N PRO A 454 18.94 3.66 -5.76
CA PRO A 454 20.40 3.55 -5.91
C PRO A 454 20.92 2.19 -6.39
N ALA A 455 20.20 1.11 -6.07
CA ALA A 455 20.54 -0.23 -6.56
C ALA A 455 20.27 -0.44 -8.06
N GLY A 456 19.41 0.36 -8.68
CA GLY A 456 19.01 0.29 -10.09
C GLY A 456 17.90 -0.72 -10.39
N GLY A 457 17.20 -1.22 -9.38
CA GLY A 457 16.17 -2.27 -9.56
C GLY A 457 14.74 -1.75 -9.66
N ARG A 458 14.44 -0.62 -9.01
CA ARG A 458 13.08 -0.04 -8.96
C ARG A 458 13.04 1.38 -9.48
N LEU A 459 11.98 1.67 -10.20
CA LEU A 459 11.66 2.95 -10.79
C LEU A 459 10.35 3.47 -10.17
N ALA A 460 10.33 4.74 -9.80
CA ALA A 460 9.12 5.43 -9.39
C ALA A 460 8.86 6.60 -10.33
N THR A 461 7.66 6.62 -10.90
CA THR A 461 7.19 7.70 -11.76
C THR A 461 6.02 8.41 -11.08
N ALA A 462 6.03 9.73 -11.11
CA ALA A 462 5.00 10.58 -10.53
C ALA A 462 4.34 11.43 -11.61
N SER A 463 3.05 11.74 -11.43
CA SER A 463 2.25 12.41 -12.45
C SER A 463 1.25 13.42 -11.87
N LEU A 464 0.75 14.29 -12.75
CA LEU A 464 -0.38 15.19 -12.47
C LEU A 464 -1.74 14.45 -12.38
N ASP A 465 -1.75 13.13 -12.55
CA ASP A 465 -2.89 12.26 -12.24
C ASP A 465 -3.01 11.94 -10.74
N CYS A 466 -2.20 12.59 -9.89
CA CYS A 466 -2.14 12.42 -8.43
C CYS A 466 -1.61 11.04 -7.97
N THR A 467 -1.09 10.23 -8.89
CA THR A 467 -0.57 8.89 -8.58
C THR A 467 0.95 8.80 -8.74
N ILE A 468 1.53 7.89 -7.96
CA ILE A 468 2.89 7.40 -8.11
C ILE A 468 2.78 5.96 -8.59
N LYS A 469 3.41 5.66 -9.73
CA LYS A 469 3.51 4.30 -10.25
C LYS A 469 4.90 3.76 -9.97
N LEU A 470 4.92 2.55 -9.40
CA LEU A 470 6.14 1.84 -9.05
C LEU A 470 6.34 0.70 -10.05
N HIS A 471 7.54 0.65 -10.63
CA HIS A 471 7.96 -0.36 -11.59
C HIS A 471 9.16 -1.10 -11.04
N ASP A 472 9.19 -2.41 -11.27
CA ASP A 472 10.32 -3.26 -10.89
C ASP A 472 10.88 -3.91 -12.16
N PHE A 473 12.11 -3.54 -12.51
CA PHE A 473 12.79 -4.05 -13.71
C PHE A 473 12.95 -5.57 -13.66
N ALA A 474 13.11 -6.15 -12.46
CA ALA A 474 13.23 -7.60 -12.28
C ALA A 474 11.88 -8.33 -12.43
N SER A 475 10.76 -7.63 -12.50
CA SER A 475 9.43 -8.24 -12.70
C SER A 475 8.91 -8.07 -14.14
N MET A 476 9.41 -7.04 -14.83
CA MET A 476 8.98 -6.68 -16.18
C MET A 476 9.54 -7.65 -17.23
N THR A 477 8.79 -7.77 -18.33
CA THR A 477 9.22 -8.47 -19.55
C THR A 477 8.90 -7.56 -20.74
N PRO A 478 9.52 -7.76 -21.92
CA PRO A 478 9.36 -6.86 -23.06
C PRO A 478 7.90 -6.69 -23.49
N THR A 479 7.08 -7.72 -23.31
CA THR A 479 5.64 -7.70 -23.64
C THR A 479 4.75 -7.21 -22.50
N THR A 480 5.26 -7.13 -21.26
CA THR A 480 4.49 -6.76 -20.06
C THR A 480 5.17 -5.61 -19.30
N LEU A 481 5.15 -4.43 -19.92
CA LEU A 481 5.69 -3.18 -19.37
C LEU A 481 4.63 -2.44 -18.56
N ARG A 482 4.38 -2.89 -17.33
CA ARG A 482 3.38 -2.30 -16.42
C ARG A 482 3.96 -2.00 -15.06
N ALA A 483 3.36 -1.03 -14.37
CA ALA A 483 3.61 -0.81 -12.96
C ALA A 483 3.09 -2.01 -12.14
N PHE A 484 3.81 -2.39 -11.08
CA PHE A 484 3.36 -3.43 -10.15
C PHE A 484 2.49 -2.84 -9.02
N LYS A 485 2.57 -1.52 -8.80
CA LYS A 485 1.74 -0.80 -7.84
C LYS A 485 1.50 0.64 -8.27
N SER A 486 0.29 1.12 -7.99
CA SER A 486 -0.12 2.52 -8.18
C SER A 486 -0.57 3.03 -6.83
N VAL A 487 0.00 4.14 -6.39
CA VAL A 487 -0.22 4.70 -5.06
C VAL A 487 -0.68 6.14 -5.22
N ASP A 488 -1.84 6.46 -4.65
CA ASP A 488 -2.19 7.85 -4.32
C ASP A 488 -1.76 8.07 -2.86
N PRO A 489 -0.72 8.89 -2.61
CA PRO A 489 -0.20 9.09 -1.26
C PRO A 489 -1.22 9.72 -0.32
N PHE A 490 -2.26 10.41 -0.80
CA PHE A 490 -3.25 11.15 0.01
C PHE A 490 -4.61 10.44 0.09
N MET A 491 -4.79 9.35 -0.66
CA MET A 491 -6.02 8.57 -0.62
C MET A 491 -6.15 7.80 0.71
N THR A 492 -7.08 8.24 1.56
CA THR A 492 -7.40 7.58 2.84
C THR A 492 -8.31 6.36 2.66
N LYS A 493 -9.22 6.38 1.66
CA LYS A 493 -10.09 5.27 1.22
C LYS A 493 -10.48 5.43 -0.27
N PRO A 494 -10.40 4.39 -1.12
CA PRO A 494 -10.74 4.48 -2.56
C PRO A 494 -12.20 4.84 -2.88
N SER A 495 -13.09 4.74 -1.89
CA SER A 495 -14.55 4.92 -2.03
C SER A 495 -15.12 6.06 -1.19
N ALA A 496 -14.26 6.87 -0.55
CA ALA A 496 -14.72 8.08 0.12
C ALA A 496 -14.93 9.18 -0.92
N ALA A 497 -16.16 9.69 -1.01
CA ALA A 497 -16.50 10.82 -1.90
C ALA A 497 -15.70 12.12 -1.62
N ASN A 498 -14.95 12.15 -0.50
CA ASN A 498 -14.09 13.26 -0.06
C ASN A 498 -12.59 12.88 -0.04
N SER A 499 -12.11 11.96 -0.87
CA SER A 499 -10.66 11.74 -0.99
C SER A 499 -10.02 12.96 -1.67
N GLU A 500 -9.28 13.75 -0.89
CA GLU A 500 -8.47 14.86 -1.42
C GLU A 500 -7.25 14.29 -2.15
N SER A 501 -7.30 14.22 -3.48
CA SER A 501 -6.16 13.82 -4.32
C SER A 501 -5.38 15.06 -4.75
N HIS A 502 -4.08 15.06 -4.49
CA HIS A 502 -3.19 16.17 -4.81
C HIS A 502 -2.20 15.79 -5.93
N PRO A 503 -1.99 16.64 -6.94
CA PRO A 503 -0.97 16.41 -7.95
C PRO A 503 0.42 16.27 -7.31
N ILE A 504 1.21 15.31 -7.80
CA ILE A 504 2.55 15.06 -7.27
C ILE A 504 3.54 15.95 -8.00
N HIS A 505 4.30 16.77 -7.27
CA HIS A 505 5.32 17.65 -7.84
C HIS A 505 6.67 16.97 -7.97
N HIS A 506 7.11 16.27 -6.92
CA HIS A 506 8.44 15.69 -6.88
C HIS A 506 8.48 14.38 -6.10
N VAL A 507 9.25 13.42 -6.60
CA VAL A 507 9.50 12.14 -5.94
C VAL A 507 10.98 11.79 -6.08
N GLN A 508 11.63 11.43 -4.98
CA GLN A 508 13.05 11.09 -4.97
C GLN A 508 13.35 9.91 -4.04
N PHE A 509 13.98 8.85 -4.54
CA PHE A 509 14.57 7.81 -3.68
C PHE A 509 15.70 8.41 -2.84
N ASN A 510 15.85 7.91 -1.61
CA ASN A 510 16.97 8.31 -0.79
C ASN A 510 18.27 7.73 -1.35
N PRO A 511 19.26 8.58 -1.72
CA PRO A 511 20.49 8.15 -2.36
C PRO A 511 21.36 7.26 -1.47
N LEU A 512 21.23 7.38 -0.14
CA LEU A 512 21.98 6.60 0.85
C LEU A 512 21.22 5.36 1.33
N ALA A 513 19.89 5.36 1.22
CA ALA A 513 19.03 4.28 1.70
C ALA A 513 17.83 4.07 0.77
N GLY A 514 17.99 3.24 -0.27
CA GLY A 514 16.95 2.97 -1.28
C GLY A 514 15.64 2.33 -0.79
N GLY A 515 15.51 2.07 0.52
CA GLY A 515 14.28 1.60 1.16
C GLY A 515 13.20 2.66 1.36
N VAL A 516 13.53 3.95 1.20
CA VAL A 516 12.60 5.07 1.43
C VAL A 516 12.59 6.07 0.27
N VAL A 517 11.43 6.70 0.08
CA VAL A 517 11.12 7.63 -1.01
C VAL A 517 10.50 8.89 -0.44
N LEU A 518 11.04 10.07 -0.79
CA LEU A 518 10.44 11.35 -0.47
C LEU A 518 9.35 11.65 -1.50
N CYS A 519 8.13 11.91 -1.05
CA CYS A 519 7.00 12.29 -1.86
C CYS A 519 6.52 13.70 -1.51
N ILE A 520 6.45 14.53 -2.54
CA ILE A 520 6.03 15.93 -2.44
C ILE A 520 4.89 16.15 -3.43
N ALA A 521 3.74 16.50 -2.88
CA ALA A 521 2.54 16.86 -3.63
C ALA A 521 2.22 18.35 -3.48
N ALA A 522 1.22 18.82 -4.22
CA ALA A 522 0.59 20.13 -4.06
C ALA A 522 -0.16 20.24 -2.71
N HIS A 523 0.56 20.05 -1.61
CA HIS A 523 0.06 19.98 -0.25
C HIS A 523 1.16 20.43 0.74
N PRO A 524 0.80 21.09 1.87
CA PRO A 524 1.77 21.55 2.88
C PRO A 524 2.45 20.45 3.71
N GLN A 525 2.10 19.18 3.51
CA GLN A 525 2.72 18.05 4.22
C GLN A 525 3.42 17.15 3.21
N ALA A 526 4.73 17.00 3.36
CA ALA A 526 5.48 15.98 2.64
C ALA A 526 5.32 14.62 3.33
N ARG A 527 5.38 13.55 2.54
CA ARG A 527 5.27 12.16 3.02
C ARG A 527 6.52 11.38 2.62
N ILE A 528 6.97 10.50 3.50
CA ILE A 528 7.99 9.50 3.21
C ILE A 528 7.28 8.18 2.96
N LEU A 529 7.50 7.62 1.78
CA LEU A 529 6.97 6.33 1.37
C LEU A 529 8.07 5.26 1.52
N SER A 530 7.65 4.02 1.77
CA SER A 530 8.49 2.84 1.61
C SER A 530 8.80 2.60 0.14
N ARG A 531 9.83 1.82 -0.13
CA ARG A 531 10.14 1.26 -1.45
C ARG A 531 8.93 0.59 -2.13
N ASP A 532 8.01 0.03 -1.33
CA ASP A 532 6.76 -0.60 -1.78
C ASP A 532 5.55 0.36 -1.80
N GLY A 533 5.76 1.65 -1.57
CA GLY A 533 4.71 2.68 -1.66
C GLY A 533 3.78 2.78 -0.45
N GLU A 534 4.17 2.22 0.70
CA GLU A 534 3.46 2.41 1.98
C GLU A 534 3.88 3.72 2.64
N ILE A 535 2.98 4.40 3.33
CA ILE A 535 3.30 5.68 4.00
C ILE A 535 4.00 5.38 5.33
N LEU A 536 5.29 5.72 5.42
CA LEU A 536 6.10 5.53 6.63
C LEU A 536 6.01 6.74 7.56
N THR A 537 6.17 7.95 7.01
CA THR A 537 6.18 9.20 7.77
C THR A 537 5.35 10.26 7.06
N GLU A 538 4.52 10.95 7.82
CA GLU A 538 3.82 12.16 7.40
C GLU A 538 4.30 13.32 8.27
N PHE A 539 4.84 14.37 7.65
CA PHE A 539 5.31 15.54 8.39
C PHE A 539 4.14 16.42 8.82
N VAL A 540 4.28 17.08 9.97
CA VAL A 540 3.24 17.97 10.52
C VAL A 540 2.93 19.15 9.60
N LYS A 541 1.65 19.52 9.52
CA LYS A 541 1.19 20.74 8.85
C LYS A 541 1.51 21.97 9.71
N GLY A 542 1.93 23.07 9.08
CA GLY A 542 2.09 24.36 9.75
C GLY A 542 0.77 25.03 10.06
N ASP A 543 0.73 25.81 11.14
CA ASP A 543 -0.39 26.69 11.43
C ASP A 543 -0.40 27.89 10.47
N MET A 544 -1.40 27.94 9.60
CA MET A 544 -1.56 28.96 8.57
C MET A 544 -1.83 30.36 9.14
N TYR A 545 -2.30 30.46 10.38
CA TYR A 545 -2.63 31.74 11.01
C TYR A 545 -1.42 32.43 11.66
N LEU A 546 -0.31 31.71 11.85
CA LEU A 546 0.92 32.28 12.37
C LEU A 546 1.67 33.05 11.27
N ARG A 547 2.04 34.30 11.59
CA ARG A 547 2.76 35.18 10.65
C ARG A 547 4.27 34.92 10.62
N ASP A 548 4.84 34.55 11.77
CA ASP A 548 6.26 34.21 11.90
C ASP A 548 6.47 32.72 11.63
N MET A 549 7.24 32.43 10.59
CA MET A 549 7.51 31.07 10.15
C MET A 549 8.42 30.30 11.09
N HIS A 550 9.14 30.97 12.01
CA HIS A 550 9.93 30.28 13.03
C HIS A 550 9.05 29.58 14.06
N ASN A 551 7.82 30.08 14.27
CA ASN A 551 6.88 29.52 15.24
C ASN A 551 5.99 28.42 14.65
N THR A 552 5.98 28.23 13.33
CA THR A 552 5.22 27.17 12.68
C THR A 552 6.04 25.88 12.63
N LYS A 553 5.42 24.74 12.96
CA LYS A 553 6.08 23.43 13.00
C LYS A 553 6.17 22.72 11.65
N GLY A 554 5.50 23.23 10.62
CA GLY A 554 5.52 22.69 9.27
C GLY A 554 5.20 23.74 8.23
N HIS A 555 5.15 23.35 6.96
CA HIS A 555 4.79 24.27 5.89
C HIS A 555 3.33 24.71 6.03
N ILE A 556 3.08 25.98 5.73
CA ILE A 556 1.72 26.55 5.80
C ILE A 556 1.05 26.60 4.43
N SER A 557 1.82 26.35 3.36
CA SER A 557 1.37 26.33 1.97
C SER A 557 2.03 25.18 1.22
N GLU A 558 1.66 24.97 -0.04
CA GLU A 558 2.13 23.83 -0.84
C GLU A 558 3.66 23.79 -0.97
N ILE A 559 4.17 22.56 -0.97
CA ILE A 559 5.60 22.26 -1.12
C ILE A 559 5.89 22.07 -2.60
N THR A 560 6.88 22.79 -3.13
CA THR A 560 7.22 22.75 -4.56
C THR A 560 8.20 21.64 -4.89
N THR A 561 9.19 21.41 -4.03
CA THR A 561 10.25 20.43 -4.24
C THR A 561 10.98 20.09 -2.93
N GLY A 562 11.90 19.13 -2.98
CA GLY A 562 12.73 18.74 -1.86
C GLY A 562 13.90 17.87 -2.28
N ALA A 563 14.87 17.72 -1.39
CA ALA A 563 16.08 16.95 -1.63
C ALA A 563 16.50 16.19 -0.38
N TRP A 564 17.10 15.01 -0.56
CA TRP A 564 17.73 14.26 0.52
C TRP A 564 19.05 14.89 0.95
N HIS A 565 19.40 14.75 2.23
CA HIS A 565 20.72 15.14 2.70
C HIS A 565 21.79 14.19 2.14
N PRO A 566 22.88 14.71 1.56
CA PRO A 566 23.84 13.90 0.80
C PRO A 566 24.70 12.96 1.66
N ALA A 567 24.80 13.22 2.97
CA ALA A 567 25.61 12.42 3.90
C ALA A 567 24.82 11.78 5.06
N ASP A 568 23.55 12.13 5.25
CA ASP A 568 22.73 11.66 6.37
C ASP A 568 21.43 11.14 5.80
N LYS A 569 21.20 9.84 5.95
CA LYS A 569 20.03 9.17 5.40
C LYS A 569 18.72 9.60 6.06
N ASN A 570 18.76 10.18 7.25
CA ASN A 570 17.54 10.53 8.00
C ASN A 570 17.08 11.97 7.77
N LEU A 571 17.86 12.78 7.05
CA LEU A 571 17.56 14.19 6.85
C LEU A 571 17.10 14.47 5.41
N CYS A 572 16.08 15.31 5.26
CA CYS A 572 15.68 15.88 3.99
C CYS A 572 15.31 17.35 4.12
N VAL A 573 15.37 18.08 3.01
CA VAL A 573 14.92 19.46 2.92
C VAL A 573 13.70 19.55 2.01
N THR A 574 12.74 20.38 2.38
CA THR A 574 11.57 20.72 1.55
C THR A 574 11.50 22.22 1.34
N ALA A 575 11.10 22.64 0.15
CA ALA A 575 10.93 24.04 -0.23
C ALA A 575 9.45 24.34 -0.45
N GLY A 576 8.97 25.42 0.16
CA GLY A 576 7.56 25.81 0.11
C GLY A 576 7.30 27.11 -0.63
N THR A 577 6.06 27.28 -1.09
CA THR A 577 5.55 28.58 -1.55
C THR A 577 5.39 29.59 -0.40
N ASP A 578 5.53 29.13 0.84
CA ASP A 578 5.51 29.93 2.07
C ASP A 578 6.83 30.68 2.38
N SER A 579 7.74 30.77 1.41
CA SER A 579 9.06 31.41 1.54
C SER A 579 10.03 30.69 2.49
N THR A 580 9.78 29.42 2.82
CA THR A 580 10.63 28.66 3.72
C THR A 580 11.27 27.45 3.06
N LEU A 581 12.49 27.14 3.50
CA LEU A 581 13.09 25.82 3.38
C LEU A 581 13.05 25.18 4.76
N ARG A 582 12.56 23.95 4.86
CA ARG A 582 12.48 23.22 6.13
C ARG A 582 13.30 21.97 6.05
N ILE A 583 14.13 21.75 7.07
CA ILE A 583 14.94 20.55 7.21
C ILE A 583 14.23 19.64 8.19
N TRP A 584 13.96 18.43 7.75
CA TRP A 584 13.21 17.42 8.48
C TRP A 584 14.10 16.26 8.87
N ASP A 585 13.80 15.66 10.02
CA ASP A 585 14.30 14.34 10.40
C ASP A 585 13.16 13.34 10.23
N ILE A 586 13.37 12.28 9.46
CA ILE A 586 12.36 11.23 9.21
C ILE A 586 11.83 10.64 10.54
N ASN A 587 12.69 10.58 11.56
CA ASN A 587 12.34 10.01 12.86
C ASN A 587 11.48 10.97 13.71
N ASN A 588 11.56 12.28 13.47
CA ASN A 588 10.77 13.29 14.17
C ASN A 588 9.70 13.91 13.27
N LYS A 589 8.51 13.32 13.28
CA LYS A 589 7.39 13.71 12.41
C LYS A 589 6.67 14.99 12.88
N ARG A 590 6.80 15.35 14.16
CA ARG A 590 5.98 16.39 14.83
C ARG A 590 6.55 17.79 14.72
N SER A 591 7.78 17.94 14.24
CA SER A 591 8.45 19.23 14.10
C SER A 591 9.61 19.13 13.12
N GLN A 592 9.85 20.20 12.36
CA GLN A 592 11.08 20.37 11.61
C GLN A 592 12.29 20.45 12.56
N LYS A 593 13.45 19.97 12.09
CA LYS A 593 14.73 20.13 12.79
C LYS A 593 15.22 21.57 12.72
N GLU A 594 15.08 22.17 11.54
CA GLU A 594 15.47 23.56 11.30
C GLU A 594 14.55 24.21 10.27
N VAL A 595 14.35 25.53 10.41
CA VAL A 595 13.57 26.35 9.49
C VAL A 595 14.44 27.48 8.96
N VAL A 596 14.51 27.58 7.63
CA VAL A 596 15.24 28.62 6.92
C VAL A 596 14.22 29.52 6.25
N VAL A 597 14.07 30.74 6.77
CA VAL A 597 13.13 31.72 6.23
C VAL A 597 13.85 32.61 5.22
N PHE A 598 13.52 32.45 3.94
CA PHE A 598 14.06 33.32 2.91
C PHE A 598 13.31 34.66 2.91
N LYS A 599 14.06 35.75 3.10
CA LYS A 599 13.51 37.11 3.07
C LYS A 599 13.85 37.76 1.74
N SER A 600 12.84 37.84 0.87
CA SER A 600 12.98 38.51 -0.43
C SER A 600 13.32 39.99 -0.24
N LYS A 601 14.25 40.50 -1.06
CA LYS A 601 14.60 41.93 -1.10
C LYS A 601 14.01 42.65 -2.32
N ALA A 602 13.16 41.96 -3.09
CA ALA A 602 12.47 42.54 -4.24
C ALA A 602 11.52 43.66 -3.79
N ALA A 603 11.45 44.74 -4.58
CA ALA A 603 10.57 45.86 -4.27
C ALA A 603 9.10 45.41 -4.28
N GLY A 604 8.35 45.78 -3.23
CA GLY A 604 6.93 45.44 -3.10
C GLY A 604 6.64 44.00 -2.64
N SER A 605 7.66 43.15 -2.43
CA SER A 605 7.45 41.75 -2.00
C SER A 605 7.15 41.59 -0.50
N ALA A 606 7.28 42.67 0.28
CA ALA A 606 7.12 42.66 1.75
C ALA A 606 7.95 41.57 2.44
N GLY A 607 9.09 41.17 1.85
CA GLY A 607 9.96 40.13 2.39
C GLY A 607 9.55 38.70 2.05
N ARG A 608 8.53 38.47 1.21
CA ARG A 608 8.00 37.13 0.89
C ARG A 608 8.09 36.81 -0.60
N THR A 609 8.45 35.57 -0.92
CA THR A 609 8.45 35.03 -2.29
C THR A 609 8.38 33.49 -2.27
N LYS A 610 7.95 32.87 -3.36
CA LYS A 610 7.83 31.41 -3.44
C LYS A 610 9.21 30.79 -3.67
N MET A 611 9.52 29.69 -2.99
CA MET A 611 10.68 28.88 -3.29
C MET A 611 10.32 27.88 -4.39
N THR A 612 11.07 27.84 -5.48
CA THR A 612 10.69 27.07 -6.69
C THR A 612 11.48 25.77 -6.82
N ALA A 613 12.78 25.79 -6.54
CA ALA A 613 13.68 24.66 -6.68
C ALA A 613 14.71 24.61 -5.54
N VAL A 614 15.17 23.41 -5.17
CA VAL A 614 16.18 23.18 -4.13
C VAL A 614 17.06 21.99 -4.52
N ALA A 615 18.34 22.08 -4.23
CA ALA A 615 19.30 20.99 -4.38
C ALA A 615 20.25 20.95 -3.18
N TRP A 616 20.56 19.74 -2.70
CA TRP A 616 21.48 19.52 -1.59
C TRP A 616 22.61 18.59 -2.04
N GLY A 617 23.84 19.09 -2.04
CA GLY A 617 25.02 18.38 -2.51
C GLY A 617 26.14 18.40 -1.48
N ASN A 618 27.05 17.43 -1.61
CA ASN A 618 28.29 17.37 -0.85
C ASN A 618 29.46 17.28 -1.85
N PRO A 619 30.51 18.10 -1.73
CA PRO A 619 31.72 17.90 -2.51
C PRO A 619 32.34 16.51 -2.26
N ALA A 620 32.52 15.71 -3.31
CA ALA A 620 33.10 14.36 -3.23
C ALA A 620 34.49 14.30 -2.57
N GLN A 621 35.24 15.40 -2.56
CA GLN A 621 36.60 15.50 -1.99
C GLN A 621 36.61 15.79 -0.47
N GLY A 622 35.45 15.74 0.19
CA GLY A 622 35.31 16.11 1.60
C GLY A 622 35.24 17.63 1.77
N GLY A 623 34.15 18.12 2.34
CA GLY A 623 33.93 19.54 2.57
C GLY A 623 32.57 19.79 3.24
N ASN A 624 32.22 21.07 3.37
CA ASN A 624 30.91 21.44 3.88
C ASN A 624 29.82 21.11 2.85
N ASN A 625 28.72 20.54 3.32
CA ASN A 625 27.53 20.37 2.50
C ASN A 625 27.03 21.73 1.99
N ILE A 626 26.45 21.73 0.80
CA ILE A 626 25.95 22.94 0.13
C ILE A 626 24.48 22.72 -0.20
N LEU A 627 23.65 23.66 0.22
CA LEU A 627 22.23 23.72 -0.07
C LEU A 627 21.98 24.94 -0.94
N VAL A 628 21.44 24.74 -2.15
CA VAL A 628 21.10 25.82 -3.08
C VAL A 628 19.60 25.83 -3.29
N ALA A 629 18.99 27.02 -3.26
CA ALA A 629 17.58 27.21 -3.52
C ALA A 629 17.35 28.40 -4.46
N ALA A 630 16.33 28.29 -5.33
CA ALA A 630 15.87 29.39 -6.16
C ALA A 630 14.51 29.92 -5.69
N ALA A 631 14.37 31.23 -5.80
CA ALA A 631 13.16 31.98 -5.51
C ALA A 631 12.48 32.45 -6.80
N LEU A 632 11.16 32.59 -6.76
CA LEU A 632 10.37 33.17 -7.85
C LEU A 632 10.72 34.65 -8.12
N ASP A 633 11.36 35.33 -7.19
CA ASP A 633 11.83 36.71 -7.40
C ASP A 633 13.10 36.80 -8.27
N GLY A 634 13.61 35.66 -8.76
CA GLY A 634 14.82 35.58 -9.58
C GLY A 634 16.09 35.33 -8.77
N SER A 635 15.99 35.26 -7.44
CA SER A 635 17.15 35.07 -6.58
C SER A 635 17.59 33.62 -6.51
N LEU A 636 18.91 33.38 -6.52
CA LEU A 636 19.54 32.11 -6.19
C LEU A 636 20.31 32.26 -4.88
N VAL A 637 20.06 31.37 -3.93
CA VAL A 637 20.58 31.46 -2.57
C VAL A 637 21.31 30.18 -2.22
N MET A 638 22.50 30.31 -1.64
CA MET A 638 23.34 29.20 -1.23
C MET A 638 23.57 29.27 0.28
N TYR A 639 23.41 28.13 0.93
CA TYR A 639 23.75 27.90 2.33
C TYR A 639 24.84 26.82 2.40
N SER A 640 25.79 26.96 3.32
CA SER A 640 26.91 26.02 3.48
C SER A 640 27.02 25.54 4.92
N GLY A 641 27.40 24.28 5.09
CA GLY A 641 27.61 23.64 6.39
C GLY A 641 26.46 22.72 6.81
N ASN A 642 26.45 22.33 8.09
CA ASN A 642 25.44 21.46 8.71
C ASN A 642 24.56 22.21 9.73
N GLY A 643 24.56 23.56 9.67
CA GLY A 643 23.76 24.46 10.50
C GLY A 643 24.61 25.51 11.25
N PRO A 644 23.96 26.49 11.91
CA PRO A 644 22.61 26.95 11.64
C PRO A 644 22.56 27.78 10.35
N PHE A 645 21.59 27.49 9.46
CA PHE A 645 21.39 28.10 8.15
C PHE A 645 20.70 29.47 8.19
N SER A 646 20.80 30.17 9.32
CA SER A 646 20.22 31.50 9.56
C SER A 646 20.69 32.58 8.57
N ARG A 647 21.88 32.40 7.98
CA ARG A 647 22.47 33.35 7.04
C ARG A 647 22.97 32.61 5.78
N PRO A 648 22.62 33.08 4.58
CA PRO A 648 23.14 32.48 3.36
C PRO A 648 24.65 32.72 3.23
N ALA A 649 25.35 31.72 2.72
CA ALA A 649 26.75 31.81 2.32
C ALA A 649 26.92 32.69 1.08
N GLY A 650 25.93 32.68 0.17
CA GLY A 650 25.87 33.55 -1.01
C GLY A 650 24.44 33.78 -1.47
N GLU A 651 24.16 34.95 -2.03
CA GLU A 651 22.85 35.34 -2.58
C GLU A 651 23.08 36.14 -3.87
N ILE A 652 22.46 35.69 -4.96
CA ILE A 652 22.47 36.35 -6.26
C ILE A 652 21.04 36.73 -6.57
N ARG A 653 20.73 38.03 -6.59
CA ARG A 653 19.34 38.51 -6.69
C ARG A 653 18.77 38.43 -8.11
N ASP A 654 19.60 38.74 -9.09
CA ASP A 654 19.21 38.77 -10.49
C ASP A 654 19.76 37.52 -11.21
N ALA A 655 19.64 36.36 -10.56
CA ALA A 655 20.13 35.11 -11.13
C ALA A 655 19.29 34.70 -12.35
N HIS A 656 17.97 34.87 -12.27
CA HIS A 656 17.03 34.73 -13.39
C HIS A 656 16.03 35.90 -13.38
N ARG A 657 15.26 36.06 -14.47
CA ARG A 657 14.23 37.11 -14.55
C ARG A 657 13.22 36.95 -13.41
N PRO A 658 12.92 38.01 -12.64
CA PRO A 658 11.89 37.95 -11.60
C PRO A 658 10.53 37.54 -12.16
N GLN A 659 9.73 36.82 -11.36
CA GLN A 659 8.42 36.29 -11.72
C GLN A 659 8.44 35.24 -12.83
N THR A 660 9.58 34.60 -13.09
CA THR A 660 9.68 33.42 -13.95
C THR A 660 10.00 32.19 -13.11
N TRP A 661 9.46 31.02 -13.49
CA TRP A 661 9.62 29.83 -12.66
C TRP A 661 10.98 29.18 -12.91
N THR A 662 11.86 29.16 -11.91
CA THR A 662 13.12 28.42 -11.99
C THR A 662 12.87 26.97 -11.60
N GLY A 663 12.80 26.09 -12.61
CA GLY A 663 12.38 24.69 -12.43
C GLY A 663 13.51 23.74 -12.04
N GLY A 664 14.72 23.94 -12.58
CA GLY A 664 15.83 23.01 -12.44
C GLY A 664 17.03 23.62 -11.74
N ILE A 665 17.51 22.97 -10.68
CA ILE A 665 18.81 23.24 -10.05
C ILE A 665 19.47 21.90 -9.81
N ASP A 666 20.76 21.81 -10.13
CA ASP A 666 21.57 20.67 -9.72
C ASP A 666 23.00 21.08 -9.38
N ILE A 667 23.67 20.25 -8.60
CA ILE A 667 25.03 20.49 -8.10
C ILE A 667 25.94 19.42 -8.70
N SER A 668 27.11 19.83 -9.17
CA SER A 668 28.10 18.88 -9.67
C SER A 668 28.60 17.95 -8.56
N SER A 669 29.04 16.75 -8.92
CA SER A 669 29.54 15.73 -7.97
C SER A 669 30.75 16.21 -7.16
N ASP A 670 31.53 17.15 -7.70
CA ASP A 670 32.64 17.80 -7.01
C ASP A 670 32.21 18.94 -6.07
N GLY A 671 30.93 19.34 -6.09
CA GLY A 671 30.35 20.43 -5.29
C GLY A 671 30.84 21.84 -5.66
N ARG A 672 31.55 22.00 -6.78
CA ARG A 672 32.14 23.29 -7.19
C ARG A 672 31.24 24.10 -8.10
N MET A 673 30.38 23.42 -8.85
CA MET A 673 29.53 24.04 -9.85
C MET A 673 28.06 23.79 -9.53
N VAL A 674 27.25 24.80 -9.84
CA VAL A 674 25.80 24.73 -9.76
C VAL A 674 25.27 25.12 -11.12
N VAL A 675 24.33 24.33 -11.63
CA VAL A 675 23.58 24.67 -12.84
C VAL A 675 22.17 25.08 -12.45
N SER A 676 21.65 26.14 -13.07
CA SER A 676 20.27 26.57 -12.90
C SER A 676 19.60 26.77 -14.26
N ARG A 677 18.34 26.35 -14.33
CA ARG A 677 17.47 26.51 -15.51
C ARG A 677 16.24 27.34 -15.12
N GLY A 678 16.17 28.55 -15.67
CA GLY A 678 15.11 29.52 -15.40
C GLY A 678 13.96 29.45 -16.40
N GLY A 679 12.84 30.10 -16.07
CA GLY A 679 11.76 30.39 -17.02
C GLY A 679 12.07 31.56 -17.95
N ASP A 680 13.24 32.19 -17.78
CA ASP A 680 13.75 33.24 -18.66
C ASP A 680 14.47 32.73 -19.90
N ASP A 681 14.25 31.46 -20.27
CA ASP A 681 14.89 30.77 -21.40
C ASP A 681 16.43 30.73 -21.32
N LEU A 682 16.98 30.79 -20.10
CA LEU A 682 18.42 30.74 -19.85
C LEU A 682 18.79 29.56 -18.96
N ILE A 683 19.88 28.88 -19.34
CA ILE A 683 20.64 27.99 -18.47
C ILE A 683 21.92 28.73 -18.06
N LYS A 684 22.19 28.76 -16.75
CA LYS A 684 23.34 29.44 -16.17
C LYS A 684 24.17 28.49 -15.31
N LEU A 685 25.48 28.65 -15.41
CA LEU A 685 26.47 27.94 -14.60
C LEU A 685 27.06 28.88 -13.55
N TRP A 686 27.19 28.41 -12.33
CA TRP A 686 27.67 29.18 -11.19
C TRP A 686 28.80 28.45 -10.48
N ASP A 687 29.82 29.20 -10.04
CA ASP A 687 30.89 28.71 -9.18
C ASP A 687 30.46 28.86 -7.70
N THR A 688 30.50 27.79 -6.91
CA THR A 688 30.15 27.83 -5.48
C THR A 688 31.14 28.63 -4.64
N ARG A 689 32.41 28.74 -5.05
CA ARG A 689 33.42 29.55 -4.37
C ARG A 689 33.29 31.03 -4.72
N LYS A 690 32.84 31.33 -5.93
CA LYS A 690 32.64 32.69 -6.45
C LYS A 690 31.18 32.90 -6.85
N PHE A 691 30.30 32.75 -5.86
CA PHE A 691 28.85 32.77 -6.05
C PHE A 691 28.29 34.19 -6.16
N ASN A 692 28.68 34.92 -7.21
CA ASN A 692 28.24 36.30 -7.44
C ASN A 692 27.87 36.62 -8.90
N LYS A 693 28.43 35.91 -9.87
CA LYS A 693 28.20 36.09 -11.30
C LYS A 693 28.13 34.73 -11.99
N PRO A 694 27.33 34.60 -13.05
CA PRO A 694 27.33 33.37 -13.83
C PRO A 694 28.67 33.25 -14.56
N LEU A 695 29.23 32.04 -14.58
CA LEU A 695 30.40 31.72 -15.40
C LEU A 695 30.03 31.70 -16.87
N VAL A 696 28.91 31.05 -17.17
CA VAL A 696 28.38 30.87 -18.53
C VAL A 696 26.87 31.01 -18.47
N SER A 697 26.30 31.65 -19.49
CA SER A 697 24.86 31.77 -19.70
C SER A 697 24.57 31.43 -21.15
N VAL A 698 23.65 30.49 -21.39
CA VAL A 698 23.25 30.06 -22.73
C VAL A 698 21.73 30.13 -22.84
N SER A 699 21.26 30.56 -24.01
CA SER A 699 19.83 30.52 -24.33
C SER A 699 19.41 29.09 -24.61
N HIS A 700 18.39 28.65 -23.87
CA HIS A 700 17.72 27.38 -24.08
C HIS A 700 16.24 27.59 -23.74
N PRO A 701 15.33 27.50 -24.71
CA PRO A 701 13.90 27.65 -24.48
C PRO A 701 13.43 26.78 -23.32
N SER A 702 12.79 27.40 -22.34
CA SER A 702 12.40 26.74 -21.11
C SER A 702 11.00 26.14 -21.22
N THR A 703 10.82 24.98 -20.59
CA THR A 703 9.50 24.40 -20.35
C THR A 703 8.95 24.77 -18.97
N SER A 704 9.73 25.46 -18.12
CA SER A 704 9.39 25.66 -16.71
C SER A 704 8.20 26.59 -16.45
N ASP A 705 7.91 27.51 -17.37
CA ASP A 705 6.76 28.43 -17.24
C ASP A 705 5.42 27.69 -17.38
N HIS A 706 5.36 26.67 -18.24
CA HIS A 706 4.18 25.81 -18.39
C HIS A 706 4.22 24.59 -17.48
N TYR A 707 5.42 24.08 -17.19
CA TYR A 707 5.65 22.88 -16.41
C TYR A 707 6.69 23.16 -15.30
N PRO A 708 6.23 23.66 -14.14
CA PRO A 708 7.09 24.06 -13.02
C PRO A 708 8.11 23.01 -12.54
N THR A 709 7.82 21.72 -12.76
CA THR A 709 8.65 20.58 -12.32
C THR A 709 9.79 20.24 -13.29
N SER A 710 9.97 21.05 -14.33
CA SER A 710 10.97 20.73 -15.35
C SER A 710 12.39 20.86 -14.81
N ASN A 711 13.17 19.79 -14.88
CA ASN A 711 14.47 19.72 -14.21
C ASN A 711 15.66 19.81 -15.19
N ILE A 712 16.85 19.84 -14.60
CA ILE A 712 18.16 19.76 -15.24
C ILE A 712 19.04 18.92 -14.33
N ARG A 713 19.90 18.05 -14.88
CA ARG A 713 20.72 17.13 -14.09
C ARG A 713 22.15 17.06 -14.61
N TYR A 714 23.11 16.96 -13.69
CA TYR A 714 24.44 16.50 -14.03
C TYR A 714 24.43 15.00 -14.33
N SER A 715 25.31 14.62 -15.25
CA SER A 715 25.75 13.24 -15.36
C SER A 715 26.39 12.75 -14.04
N PRO A 716 26.35 11.45 -13.76
CA PRO A 716 26.97 10.85 -12.57
C PRO A 716 28.41 11.27 -12.29
N ASN A 717 29.21 11.42 -13.36
CA ASN A 717 30.61 11.83 -13.32
C ASN A 717 30.80 13.36 -13.51
N SER A 718 29.70 14.11 -13.69
CA SER A 718 29.68 15.55 -13.97
C SER A 718 30.43 16.00 -15.23
N THR A 719 30.65 15.09 -16.19
CA THR A 719 31.28 15.43 -17.48
C THR A 719 30.31 16.07 -18.46
N SER A 720 29.01 15.85 -18.27
CA SER A 720 27.92 16.32 -19.12
C SER A 720 26.73 16.75 -18.26
N ILE A 721 25.85 17.58 -18.83
CA ILE A 721 24.58 18.02 -18.22
C ILE A 721 23.44 17.61 -19.15
N ILE A 722 22.32 17.14 -18.61
CA ILE A 722 21.14 16.75 -19.39
C ILE A 722 19.99 17.69 -19.09
N THR A 723 19.31 18.13 -20.15
CA THR A 723 18.05 18.91 -20.07
C THR A 723 17.06 18.48 -21.14
N GLY A 724 15.78 18.60 -20.84
CA GLY A 724 14.69 18.44 -21.81
C GLY A 724 14.31 19.74 -22.51
N SER A 725 13.77 19.62 -23.72
CA SER A 725 13.26 20.73 -24.54
C SER A 725 11.73 20.70 -24.68
N ALA A 726 11.14 21.86 -24.98
CA ALA A 726 9.73 22.02 -25.31
C ALA A 726 9.31 21.24 -26.56
N THR A 727 10.25 20.94 -27.46
CA THR A 727 10.01 20.17 -28.69
C THR A 727 10.06 18.65 -28.47
N GLY A 728 10.41 18.18 -27.27
CA GLY A 728 10.54 16.75 -26.94
C GLY A 728 11.91 16.15 -27.20
N HIS A 729 12.92 17.01 -27.33
CA HIS A 729 14.32 16.59 -27.48
C HIS A 729 15.01 16.54 -26.11
N VAL A 730 15.93 15.58 -25.96
CA VAL A 730 16.94 15.59 -24.91
C VAL A 730 18.19 16.27 -25.44
N HIS A 731 18.68 17.27 -24.72
CA HIS A 731 19.96 17.91 -24.99
C HIS A 731 20.98 17.49 -23.94
N ILE A 732 22.13 16.99 -24.41
CA ILE A 732 23.31 16.77 -23.60
C ILE A 732 24.25 17.95 -23.83
N LEU A 733 24.49 18.70 -22.77
CA LEU A 733 25.28 19.92 -22.76
C LEU A 733 26.67 19.67 -22.18
N ASN A 734 27.67 20.37 -22.73
CA ASN A 734 29.00 20.43 -22.12
C ASN A 734 28.96 21.35 -20.89
N PRO A 735 29.45 20.92 -19.72
CA PRO A 735 29.42 21.73 -18.50
C PRO A 735 30.29 22.98 -18.58
N GLY A 736 31.32 23.02 -19.43
CA GLY A 736 32.23 24.15 -19.57
C GLY A 736 31.67 25.33 -20.38
N ASN A 737 30.77 25.07 -21.33
CA ASN A 737 30.22 26.11 -22.22
C ASN A 737 28.69 26.10 -22.35
N LEU A 738 28.00 25.13 -21.72
CA LEU A 738 26.56 24.92 -21.74
C LEU A 738 25.93 24.79 -23.14
N ARG A 739 26.72 24.53 -24.19
CA ARG A 739 26.22 24.26 -25.53
C ARG A 739 25.84 22.79 -25.66
N SER A 740 24.82 22.51 -26.47
CA SER A 740 24.42 21.15 -26.80
C SER A 740 25.50 20.48 -27.65
N GLU A 741 26.15 19.45 -27.10
CA GLU A 741 27.01 18.55 -27.86
C GLU A 741 26.16 17.55 -28.63
N TYR A 742 25.12 17.04 -27.98
CA TYR A 742 24.23 16.03 -28.56
C TYR A 742 22.77 16.42 -28.34
N SER A 743 21.94 16.19 -29.35
CA SER A 743 20.52 16.48 -29.33
C SER A 743 19.78 15.35 -30.03
N THR A 744 18.84 14.72 -29.34
CA THR A 744 18.09 13.60 -29.91
C THR A 744 16.60 13.72 -29.59
N PRO A 745 15.70 13.51 -30.56
CA PRO A 745 14.27 13.51 -30.31
C PRO A 745 13.86 12.23 -29.57
N ILE A 746 13.21 12.37 -28.41
CA ILE A 746 12.64 11.23 -27.66
C ILE A 746 11.14 11.16 -27.87
N THR A 747 10.45 12.29 -27.68
CA THR A 747 9.00 12.37 -27.78
C THR A 747 8.62 13.53 -28.70
N PRO A 748 8.80 13.40 -30.03
CA PRO A 748 8.61 14.49 -30.98
C PRO A 748 7.24 15.16 -30.82
N GLY A 749 7.23 16.49 -30.65
CA GLY A 749 6.01 17.28 -30.55
C GLY A 749 5.37 17.33 -29.16
N SER A 750 5.97 16.70 -28.15
CA SER A 750 5.55 16.82 -26.74
C SER A 750 6.69 17.31 -25.86
N PRO A 751 6.49 18.31 -24.98
CA PRO A 751 7.53 18.79 -24.07
C PRO A 751 8.10 17.70 -23.17
N LEU A 752 9.43 17.65 -23.08
CA LEU A 752 10.12 16.79 -22.13
C LEU A 752 10.27 17.52 -20.79
N ILE A 753 9.70 16.93 -19.73
CA ILE A 753 9.56 17.60 -18.44
C ILE A 753 10.71 17.22 -17.51
N THR A 754 10.91 15.92 -17.28
CA THR A 754 11.89 15.42 -16.32
C THR A 754 12.90 14.50 -16.98
N VAL A 755 14.16 14.63 -16.57
CA VAL A 755 15.29 13.79 -16.98
C VAL A 755 16.06 13.32 -15.73
N GLU A 756 16.50 12.07 -15.73
CA GLU A 756 17.30 11.47 -14.66
C GLU A 756 18.36 10.54 -15.27
N TRP A 757 19.63 10.68 -14.87
CA TRP A 757 20.70 9.79 -15.32
C TRP A 757 21.21 8.98 -14.14
N HIS A 758 20.93 7.67 -14.15
CA HIS A 758 21.27 6.82 -13.02
C HIS A 758 22.75 6.37 -13.04
N PRO A 759 23.50 6.54 -11.93
CA PRO A 759 24.95 6.31 -11.88
C PRO A 759 25.38 4.85 -12.08
N LYS A 760 24.62 3.89 -11.53
CA LYS A 760 25.07 2.49 -11.48
C LYS A 760 24.68 1.66 -12.71
N ILE A 761 23.53 1.98 -13.30
CA ILE A 761 23.02 1.25 -14.48
C ILE A 761 23.41 1.94 -15.79
N ASN A 762 23.84 3.21 -15.69
CA ASN A 762 24.15 4.07 -16.82
C ASN A 762 23.01 4.14 -17.85
N GLN A 763 21.81 4.53 -17.39
CA GLN A 763 20.61 4.69 -18.21
C GLN A 763 20.03 6.08 -17.96
N ILE A 764 19.43 6.66 -19.00
CA ILE A 764 18.77 7.97 -18.93
C ILE A 764 17.26 7.72 -18.97
N ILE A 765 16.54 8.25 -18.01
CA ILE A 765 15.09 8.12 -17.93
C ILE A 765 14.46 9.48 -18.11
N THR A 766 13.46 9.55 -18.97
CA THR A 766 12.80 10.80 -19.32
C THR A 766 11.29 10.69 -19.17
N GLY A 767 10.66 11.71 -18.58
CA GLY A 767 9.22 11.82 -18.47
C GLY A 767 8.68 12.99 -19.30
N SER A 768 7.66 12.70 -20.11
CA SER A 768 7.10 13.63 -21.09
C SER A 768 5.70 14.12 -20.70
N ALA A 769 5.27 15.23 -21.31
CA ALA A 769 3.95 15.79 -21.09
C ALA A 769 2.81 14.91 -21.62
N ASN A 770 3.08 14.04 -22.60
CA ASN A 770 2.13 13.07 -23.16
C ASN A 770 1.96 11.78 -22.33
N SER A 771 2.32 11.80 -21.04
CA SER A 771 2.25 10.68 -20.08
C SER A 771 3.19 9.49 -20.34
N GLU A 772 4.07 9.59 -21.33
CA GLU A 772 5.06 8.56 -21.65
C GLU A 772 6.32 8.74 -20.79
N THR A 773 6.88 7.61 -20.34
CA THR A 773 8.21 7.55 -19.73
C THR A 773 9.12 6.70 -20.62
N HIS A 774 10.24 7.25 -21.06
CA HIS A 774 11.23 6.51 -21.86
C HIS A 774 12.45 6.20 -21.01
N VAL A 775 12.89 4.94 -21.03
CA VAL A 775 14.16 4.50 -20.45
C VAL A 775 15.13 4.25 -21.61
N LEU A 776 16.11 5.13 -21.73
CA LEU A 776 17.15 5.10 -22.75
C LEU A 776 18.36 4.33 -22.22
N TYR A 777 18.85 3.40 -23.03
CA TYR A 777 19.96 2.54 -22.67
C TYR A 777 20.81 2.20 -23.88
N ASN A 778 22.05 1.78 -23.64
CA ASN A 778 22.88 1.14 -24.66
C ASN A 778 23.32 -0.23 -24.11
N PRO A 779 23.04 -1.35 -24.78
CA PRO A 779 23.41 -2.70 -24.33
C PRO A 779 24.88 -2.85 -23.94
N ASP A 780 25.78 -2.11 -24.60
CA ASP A 780 27.23 -2.21 -24.37
C ASP A 780 27.71 -1.35 -23.19
N LEU A 781 27.06 -0.20 -22.95
CA LEU A 781 27.42 0.76 -21.89
C LEU A 781 26.59 0.63 -20.62
N SER A 782 25.35 0.16 -20.75
CA SER A 782 24.36 0.09 -19.69
C SER A 782 24.32 -1.31 -19.10
N SER A 783 24.00 -1.42 -17.81
CA SER A 783 23.87 -2.71 -17.13
C SER A 783 22.57 -2.81 -16.34
N ARG A 784 21.95 -3.99 -16.30
CA ARG A 784 20.68 -4.26 -15.59
C ARG A 784 19.55 -3.33 -16.07
N GLY A 785 18.51 -3.11 -15.26
CA GLY A 785 17.42 -2.18 -15.60
C GLY A 785 16.70 -2.58 -16.89
N ALA A 786 16.64 -1.68 -17.88
CA ALA A 786 16.04 -1.98 -19.18
C ALA A 786 16.70 -3.15 -19.92
N VAL A 787 18.04 -3.32 -19.82
CA VAL A 787 18.76 -4.44 -20.45
C VAL A 787 18.25 -5.78 -19.90
N GLU A 788 17.98 -5.87 -18.59
CA GLU A 788 17.45 -7.08 -17.96
C GLU A 788 16.01 -7.38 -18.39
N VAL A 789 15.19 -6.34 -18.60
CA VAL A 789 13.84 -6.50 -19.13
C VAL A 789 13.90 -7.04 -20.55
N MET A 790 14.79 -6.48 -21.37
CA MET A 790 14.95 -6.83 -22.79
C MET A 790 15.74 -8.11 -23.02
N SER A 791 16.42 -8.66 -22.01
CA SER A 791 17.07 -9.97 -22.10
C SER A 791 16.16 -11.14 -21.72
N ARG A 792 14.93 -10.86 -21.26
CA ARG A 792 13.98 -11.90 -20.82
C ARG A 792 13.11 -12.38 -21.97
N ALA A 793 12.76 -13.67 -21.92
CA ALA A 793 11.83 -14.24 -22.87
C ALA A 793 10.45 -13.55 -22.79
N PRO A 794 9.84 -13.18 -23.93
CA PRO A 794 8.56 -12.48 -23.96
C PRO A 794 7.45 -13.40 -23.45
N LYS A 795 6.64 -12.91 -22.51
CA LYS A 795 5.46 -13.64 -22.06
C LYS A 795 4.34 -13.50 -23.09
N LYS A 796 3.62 -14.60 -23.35
CA LYS A 796 2.42 -14.56 -24.21
C LYS A 796 1.39 -13.64 -23.55
N ARG A 797 1.13 -12.50 -24.18
CA ARG A 797 0.18 -11.52 -23.67
C ARG A 797 -1.24 -12.05 -23.85
N HIS A 798 -2.04 -12.08 -22.78
CA HIS A 798 -3.46 -12.34 -22.94
C HIS A 798 -4.13 -11.10 -23.56
N ILE A 799 -5.22 -11.29 -24.31
CA ILE A 799 -5.96 -10.17 -24.92
C ILE A 799 -6.44 -9.13 -23.88
N ASP A 800 -6.55 -9.54 -22.62
CA ASP A 800 -6.99 -8.69 -21.49
C ASP A 800 -5.83 -8.02 -20.71
N ASP A 801 -4.57 -8.27 -21.07
CA ASP A 801 -3.41 -7.67 -20.41
C ASP A 801 -3.12 -6.26 -20.97
N ASN A 802 -3.88 -5.26 -20.52
CA ASN A 802 -3.60 -3.85 -20.82
C ASN A 802 -2.44 -3.32 -19.93
N PRO A 803 -1.33 -2.80 -20.48
CA PRO A 803 -0.21 -2.22 -19.72
C PRO A 803 -0.59 -0.99 -18.86
N GLU A 804 -1.64 -0.27 -19.20
CA GLU A 804 -2.15 0.87 -18.40
C GLU A 804 -2.80 0.41 -17.09
N LEU A 805 -3.35 -0.81 -17.08
CA LEU A 805 -3.99 -1.39 -15.91
C LEU A 805 -2.93 -1.99 -14.97
N THR A 806 -2.69 -1.28 -13.88
CA THR A 806 -1.83 -1.74 -12.79
C THR A 806 -2.50 -2.93 -12.09
N MET A 807 -1.81 -4.05 -11.99
CA MET A 807 -2.21 -5.09 -11.04
C MET A 807 -1.71 -4.63 -9.69
N ASP A 808 -2.58 -4.19 -8.79
CA ASP A 808 -2.17 -3.96 -7.40
C ASP A 808 -1.70 -5.32 -6.81
N GLN A 809 -0.40 -5.57 -6.87
CA GLN A 809 0.24 -6.81 -6.42
C GLN A 809 0.43 -6.85 -4.91
N THR A 810 -0.22 -5.97 -4.13
CA THR A 810 -0.27 -6.06 -2.66
C THR A 810 -0.79 -7.41 -2.13
N LEU A 811 -1.35 -8.27 -3.00
CA LEU A 811 -1.72 -9.64 -2.70
C LEU A 811 -0.74 -10.73 -3.21
N GLY A 812 0.49 -10.40 -3.61
CA GLY A 812 1.43 -11.42 -4.09
C GLY A 812 2.89 -11.01 -4.16
N LEU A 813 3.67 -11.58 -3.23
CA LEU A 813 5.14 -11.75 -3.24
C LEU A 813 5.97 -10.46 -3.12
N SER A 814 6.22 -10.07 -1.86
CA SER A 814 7.45 -9.35 -1.52
C SER A 814 8.66 -10.21 -1.89
N GLY A 815 9.67 -9.60 -2.51
CA GLY A 815 10.87 -10.28 -3.03
C GLY A 815 11.77 -10.97 -1.99
N ASP A 816 11.38 -10.98 -0.71
CA ASP A 816 12.06 -11.69 0.39
C ASP A 816 11.39 -13.03 0.76
N ALA A 817 10.26 -13.39 0.13
CA ALA A 817 9.63 -14.69 0.38
C ALA A 817 10.30 -15.79 -0.43
N ILE A 818 11.07 -16.65 0.23
CA ILE A 818 11.59 -17.90 -0.33
C ILE A 818 10.41 -18.73 -0.86
N ILE A 819 10.28 -18.84 -2.18
CA ILE A 819 9.24 -19.63 -2.83
C ILE A 819 9.64 -21.10 -2.75
N THR A 820 8.97 -21.88 -1.90
CA THR A 820 8.96 -23.35 -2.02
C THR A 820 8.23 -23.75 -3.31
N PRO A 821 8.79 -24.63 -4.16
CA PRO A 821 8.14 -25.03 -5.41
C PRO A 821 6.89 -25.87 -5.12
N GLY A 822 5.72 -25.46 -5.62
CA GLY A 822 4.50 -26.28 -5.58
C GLY A 822 3.16 -25.55 -5.40
N ALA A 823 3.15 -24.25 -5.07
CA ALA A 823 1.92 -23.51 -4.81
C ALA A 823 1.59 -22.50 -5.93
N SER A 824 1.07 -22.97 -7.07
CA SER A 824 0.43 -22.09 -8.05
C SER A 824 -0.95 -22.64 -8.46
N GLY A 825 -2.00 -22.13 -7.82
CA GLY A 825 -3.37 -22.30 -8.30
C GLY A 825 -3.64 -21.36 -9.48
N SER A 826 -4.03 -21.92 -10.63
CA SER A 826 -4.41 -21.20 -11.84
C SER A 826 -5.58 -20.23 -11.59
N ARG A 827 -5.39 -18.92 -11.79
CA ARG A 827 -6.47 -17.93 -11.91
C ARG A 827 -6.72 -17.61 -13.39
N LYS A 828 -7.97 -17.74 -13.85
CA LYS A 828 -8.39 -17.38 -15.21
C LYS A 828 -8.40 -15.85 -15.38
N ALA A 829 -7.73 -15.35 -16.42
CA ALA A 829 -7.73 -13.94 -16.82
C ALA A 829 -9.05 -13.54 -17.52
N GLY A 830 -9.43 -12.25 -17.43
CA GLY A 830 -10.49 -11.67 -18.27
C GLY A 830 -11.83 -11.32 -17.61
N VAL A 831 -11.92 -11.36 -16.28
CA VAL A 831 -13.18 -11.07 -15.56
C VAL A 831 -12.92 -10.02 -14.48
N THR A 832 -13.83 -9.05 -14.35
CA THR A 832 -13.83 -8.10 -13.22
C THR A 832 -14.11 -8.83 -11.91
N LEU A 833 -13.81 -8.17 -10.78
CA LEU A 833 -14.03 -8.72 -9.42
C LEU A 833 -15.50 -9.16 -9.15
N THR A 834 -16.45 -8.73 -9.98
CA THR A 834 -17.89 -9.07 -9.90
C THR A 834 -18.32 -10.21 -10.82
N GLY A 835 -17.39 -10.88 -11.51
CA GLY A 835 -17.73 -11.97 -12.44
C GLY A 835 -18.19 -11.51 -13.83
N ARG A 836 -18.18 -10.19 -14.12
CA ARG A 836 -18.54 -9.65 -15.44
C ARG A 836 -17.35 -9.57 -16.38
N SER A 837 -17.58 -9.90 -17.65
CA SER A 837 -16.65 -9.65 -18.77
C SER A 837 -16.30 -8.16 -18.83
N LYS A 838 -15.03 -7.82 -19.03
CA LYS A 838 -14.58 -6.43 -19.21
C LYS A 838 -15.02 -5.82 -20.55
N ASP A 839 -15.39 -6.65 -21.53
CA ASP A 839 -15.88 -6.20 -22.84
C ASP A 839 -17.42 -5.99 -22.85
N PRO A 840 -17.93 -4.77 -23.12
CA PRO A 840 -19.36 -4.44 -23.16
C PRO A 840 -20.14 -5.13 -24.28
N ARG A 841 -19.47 -5.61 -25.34
CA ARG A 841 -20.14 -6.24 -26.50
C ARG A 841 -20.36 -7.73 -26.34
N ARG A 842 -19.83 -8.35 -25.28
CA ARG A 842 -19.94 -9.78 -25.04
C ARG A 842 -21.19 -10.07 -24.21
N PRO A 843 -22.17 -10.84 -24.72
CA PRO A 843 -23.37 -11.18 -23.95
C PRO A 843 -22.99 -11.89 -22.66
N ALA A 844 -23.59 -11.47 -21.54
CA ALA A 844 -23.37 -12.11 -20.25
C ALA A 844 -23.84 -13.56 -20.31
N ILE A 845 -22.92 -14.51 -20.10
CA ILE A 845 -23.27 -15.92 -19.92
C ILE A 845 -23.78 -16.05 -18.47
N PRO A 846 -25.07 -16.39 -18.24
CA PRO A 846 -25.58 -16.52 -16.89
C PRO A 846 -24.82 -17.62 -16.14
N ALA A 847 -24.47 -17.35 -14.88
CA ALA A 847 -23.92 -18.39 -14.02
C ALA A 847 -24.99 -19.48 -13.86
N GLN A 848 -24.70 -20.68 -14.35
CA GLN A 848 -25.59 -21.84 -14.21
C GLN A 848 -25.83 -22.10 -12.72
N THR A 849 -27.08 -21.96 -12.30
CA THR A 849 -27.48 -22.35 -10.94
C THR A 849 -27.51 -23.87 -10.82
N PRO A 850 -27.38 -24.46 -9.61
CA PRO A 850 -27.45 -25.91 -9.39
C PRO A 850 -28.73 -26.57 -9.94
N PHE A 851 -29.80 -25.79 -10.10
CA PHE A 851 -31.10 -26.24 -10.60
C PHE A 851 -31.28 -26.05 -12.12
N GLN A 852 -30.34 -25.39 -12.81
CA GLN A 852 -30.38 -25.14 -14.26
C GLN A 852 -29.64 -26.19 -15.10
N ARG A 853 -29.04 -27.20 -14.47
CA ARG A 853 -28.41 -28.32 -15.16
C ARG A 853 -29.47 -29.35 -15.57
N ASN A 854 -30.01 -29.19 -16.78
CA ASN A 854 -30.79 -30.24 -17.44
C ASN A 854 -29.92 -31.38 -18.00
N GLN A 855 -28.59 -31.29 -17.90
CA GLN A 855 -27.67 -32.36 -18.28
C GLN A 855 -26.94 -32.88 -17.03
N PRO A 856 -26.99 -34.21 -16.77
CA PRO A 856 -26.30 -34.80 -15.63
C PRO A 856 -24.79 -34.59 -15.71
N ASP A 857 -24.16 -34.35 -14.56
CA ASP A 857 -22.73 -34.09 -14.44
C ASP A 857 -21.90 -35.31 -14.88
N GLU A 858 -20.74 -35.08 -15.50
CA GLU A 858 -19.85 -36.15 -15.98
C GLU A 858 -19.49 -37.16 -14.87
N LYS A 859 -19.27 -36.68 -13.65
CA LYS A 859 -19.06 -37.52 -12.46
C LYS A 859 -20.29 -38.36 -12.11
N GLN A 860 -21.48 -37.79 -12.23
CA GLN A 860 -22.73 -38.46 -11.93
C GLN A 860 -23.04 -39.55 -12.96
N ILE A 861 -22.68 -39.32 -14.23
CA ILE A 861 -22.74 -40.31 -15.31
C ILE A 861 -21.70 -41.42 -15.07
N ALA A 862 -20.47 -41.04 -14.69
CA ALA A 862 -19.38 -41.97 -14.40
C ALA A 862 -19.70 -42.92 -13.23
N GLU A 863 -20.41 -42.42 -12.22
CA GLU A 863 -20.76 -43.17 -11.01
C GLU A 863 -22.05 -43.99 -11.15
N ASN A 864 -23.04 -43.50 -11.92
CA ASN A 864 -24.37 -44.13 -11.97
C ASN A 864 -24.66 -44.93 -13.26
N ILE A 865 -23.89 -44.74 -14.34
CA ILE A 865 -24.02 -45.57 -15.54
C ILE A 865 -22.92 -46.64 -15.53
N PRO A 866 -23.28 -47.93 -15.36
CA PRO A 866 -22.32 -49.03 -15.48
C PRO A 866 -21.63 -48.98 -16.86
N LEU A 867 -20.30 -49.14 -16.89
CA LEU A 867 -19.44 -49.18 -18.09
C LEU A 867 -19.12 -47.83 -18.76
N SER A 868 -19.57 -46.69 -18.20
CA SER A 868 -19.25 -45.34 -18.71
C SER A 868 -17.74 -45.01 -18.72
N ARG A 869 -16.94 -45.70 -17.90
CA ARG A 869 -15.48 -45.55 -17.82
C ARG A 869 -14.68 -46.29 -18.89
N MET A 870 -15.31 -47.18 -19.69
CA MET A 870 -14.61 -47.97 -20.71
C MET A 870 -14.18 -47.15 -21.93
N LEU A 871 -14.59 -45.87 -22.04
CA LEU A 871 -14.18 -44.98 -23.12
C LEU A 871 -12.71 -44.53 -23.00
N HIS A 872 -12.09 -44.69 -21.82
CA HIS A 872 -10.73 -44.23 -21.52
C HIS A 872 -9.73 -45.37 -21.25
N GLU A 873 -10.17 -46.63 -21.31
CA GLU A 873 -9.23 -47.76 -21.32
C GLU A 873 -8.82 -48.04 -22.76
N ASP A 874 -7.51 -48.15 -23.01
CA ASP A 874 -7.01 -48.55 -24.32
C ASP A 874 -7.56 -49.96 -24.62
N PRO A 875 -8.23 -50.20 -25.77
CA PRO A 875 -8.78 -51.50 -26.12
C PRO A 875 -7.76 -52.64 -26.04
N ARG A 876 -6.46 -52.34 -26.21
CA ARG A 876 -5.39 -53.33 -26.06
C ARG A 876 -5.21 -53.79 -24.60
N GLU A 877 -5.16 -52.84 -23.66
CA GLU A 877 -5.04 -53.16 -22.23
C GLU A 877 -6.29 -53.87 -21.71
N ALA A 878 -7.47 -53.46 -22.18
CA ALA A 878 -8.73 -54.10 -21.83
C ALA A 878 -8.77 -55.56 -22.30
N LEU A 879 -8.28 -55.87 -23.50
CA LEU A 879 -8.21 -57.25 -24.02
C LEU A 879 -7.17 -58.11 -23.29
N LEU A 880 -6.00 -57.55 -22.95
CA LEU A 880 -4.95 -58.25 -22.20
C LEU A 880 -5.42 -58.67 -20.80
N LYS A 881 -6.24 -57.86 -20.12
CA LYS A 881 -6.83 -58.23 -18.80
C LYS A 881 -7.66 -59.52 -18.84
N TYR A 882 -8.19 -59.90 -19.99
CA TYR A 882 -9.00 -61.11 -20.16
C TYR A 882 -8.24 -62.27 -20.83
N ALA A 883 -6.99 -62.05 -21.28
CA ALA A 883 -6.19 -63.09 -21.92
C ALA A 883 -5.86 -64.25 -20.97
N ASP A 884 -5.45 -63.94 -19.74
CA ASP A 884 -5.14 -64.96 -18.72
C ASP A 884 -6.40 -65.72 -18.28
N LYS A 885 -7.54 -65.01 -18.18
CA LYS A 885 -8.84 -65.64 -17.88
C LYS A 885 -9.29 -66.58 -19.00
N ALA A 886 -9.09 -66.19 -20.26
CA ALA A 886 -9.43 -67.02 -21.41
C ALA A 886 -8.56 -68.29 -21.53
N GLN A 887 -7.31 -68.24 -21.05
CA GLN A 887 -6.46 -69.44 -20.93
C GLN A 887 -6.89 -70.34 -19.76
N SER A 888 -7.27 -69.76 -18.62
CA SER A 888 -7.60 -70.52 -17.41
C SER A 888 -8.95 -71.22 -17.44
N ASP A 889 -9.97 -70.65 -18.11
CA ASP A 889 -11.31 -71.25 -18.23
C ASP A 889 -11.93 -71.01 -19.62
N PRO A 890 -11.53 -71.81 -20.63
CA PRO A 890 -11.98 -71.64 -22.01
C PRO A 890 -13.42 -72.13 -22.18
N VAL A 891 -14.39 -71.23 -22.01
CA VAL A 891 -15.82 -71.54 -22.19
C VAL A 891 -16.18 -71.80 -23.65
N PHE A 892 -15.61 -71.03 -24.60
CA PHE A 892 -15.99 -71.06 -26.02
C PHE A 892 -15.03 -71.85 -26.92
N THR A 893 -13.78 -72.09 -26.50
CA THR A 893 -12.76 -72.78 -27.31
C THR A 893 -12.53 -74.24 -26.92
N LYS A 894 -13.31 -74.77 -25.96
CA LYS A 894 -13.19 -76.14 -25.43
C LYS A 894 -13.27 -77.23 -26.51
N ALA A 895 -14.09 -77.02 -27.55
CA ALA A 895 -14.26 -77.93 -28.68
C ALA A 895 -13.09 -77.91 -29.70
N TRP A 896 -12.22 -76.89 -29.67
CA TRP A 896 -11.10 -76.71 -30.60
C TRP A 896 -9.73 -76.75 -29.91
N SER A 897 -9.66 -77.28 -28.69
CA SER A 897 -8.42 -77.38 -27.90
C SER A 897 -7.26 -78.09 -28.62
N GLN A 898 -7.56 -78.98 -29.56
CA GLN A 898 -6.55 -79.70 -30.36
C GLN A 898 -6.16 -79.00 -31.66
N THR A 899 -6.97 -78.07 -32.17
CA THR A 899 -6.81 -77.46 -33.50
C THR A 899 -6.63 -75.94 -33.46
N GLN A 900 -6.57 -75.35 -32.27
CA GLN A 900 -6.42 -73.91 -32.09
C GLN A 900 -4.97 -73.46 -32.42
N PRO A 901 -4.77 -72.57 -33.40
CA PRO A 901 -3.43 -72.09 -33.75
C PRO A 901 -2.85 -71.22 -32.62
N GLN A 902 -1.55 -71.36 -32.35
CA GLN A 902 -0.84 -70.53 -31.38
C GLN A 902 -0.56 -69.14 -31.99
N THR A 903 -1.00 -68.09 -31.30
CA THR A 903 -0.73 -66.71 -31.68
C THR A 903 0.70 -66.32 -31.33
N GLN A 904 1.54 -66.13 -32.34
CA GLN A 904 2.89 -65.55 -32.18
C GLN A 904 2.78 -64.03 -32.31
N TYR A 905 3.21 -63.31 -31.27
CA TYR A 905 3.40 -61.87 -31.34
C TYR A 905 4.81 -61.57 -31.85
N ALA A 906 5.00 -60.49 -32.60
CA ALA A 906 6.33 -60.04 -33.00
C ALA A 906 7.06 -59.52 -31.75
N ASP A 907 8.25 -60.04 -31.47
CA ASP A 907 9.15 -59.50 -30.45
C ASP A 907 9.62 -58.12 -30.92
N ILE A 908 9.10 -57.08 -30.28
CA ILE A 908 9.56 -55.71 -30.50
C ILE A 908 10.84 -55.57 -29.66
N SER A 909 11.96 -55.26 -30.32
CA SER A 909 13.27 -55.10 -29.70
C SER A 909 13.27 -53.96 -28.68
N ASP A 910 13.76 -54.25 -27.47
CA ASP A 910 13.92 -53.36 -26.31
C ASP A 910 15.00 -52.27 -26.51
N GLU A 911 14.88 -51.40 -27.52
CA GLU A 911 15.85 -50.30 -27.74
C GLU A 911 15.28 -48.86 -27.72
N GLU A 912 14.00 -48.66 -27.42
CA GLU A 912 13.43 -47.28 -27.31
C GLU A 912 12.61 -47.03 -26.04
N GLU A 913 13.15 -47.37 -24.87
CA GLU A 913 12.61 -46.91 -23.58
C GLU A 913 13.68 -46.20 -22.71
N GLU A 914 14.12 -45.02 -23.16
CA GLU A 914 14.61 -43.97 -22.25
C GLU A 914 13.70 -42.74 -22.33
N GLY A 915 12.54 -42.84 -21.68
CA GLY A 915 11.71 -41.70 -21.30
C GLY A 915 12.05 -41.22 -19.87
N PRO A 916 11.97 -39.92 -19.58
CA PRO A 916 12.62 -39.33 -18.40
C PRO A 916 11.93 -39.69 -17.07
N ASP A 917 12.77 -40.09 -16.11
CA ASP A 917 12.58 -40.32 -14.68
C ASP A 917 11.24 -39.87 -14.05
N LYS A 918 10.43 -40.87 -13.66
CA LYS A 918 9.43 -40.72 -12.59
C LYS A 918 10.15 -40.41 -11.27
N LYS A 919 10.21 -39.13 -10.90
CA LYS A 919 10.65 -38.71 -9.55
C LYS A 919 9.81 -39.40 -8.47
N LYS A 920 10.48 -40.24 -7.69
CA LYS A 920 10.02 -40.84 -6.44
C LYS A 920 9.39 -39.77 -5.53
N LEU A 921 8.16 -40.01 -5.09
CA LEU A 921 7.58 -39.41 -3.88
C LEU A 921 8.45 -39.82 -2.69
N LYS A 922 9.14 -38.86 -2.06
CA LYS A 922 9.70 -39.05 -0.72
C LYS A 922 8.57 -38.82 0.29
N LYS A 923 8.49 -39.74 1.26
CA LYS A 923 7.76 -39.56 2.52
C LYS A 923 8.22 -38.31 3.25
#